data_AF-A0A4W2HRE4-F1
#
_entry.id   AF-A0A4W2HRE4-F1
#
_cell.length_a   1.000
_cell.length_b   1.000
_cell.length_c   1.000
_cell.angle_alpha   90.00
_cell.angle_beta   90.00
_cell.angle_gamma   90.00
#
_symmetry.space_group_name_H-M   'P 1'
#
loop_
_entity.id
_entity.type
_entity.pdbx_description
1 polymer ?
#
loop_
_entity_poly.entity_id
_entity_poly.type
_entity_poly.pdbx_seq_one_letter_code
_entity_poly.pdbx_strand_id
1 'polypeptide(L)'
;MLFIFSVTHVAMRLSISQSVSLITLGPQTPLRCKLHLGMTCVVPTPSVPSTSSTQHLPGTREGRSSGERNNPTLYLLECKTGNGQTYRGTTAETKSGVTCQKWSATSPHVPKFSPEKFPLAGLEENYCRNPDNDENGPWCYTTDPDKRYDYCDIPECEDKCMHCSGENYEGKIAKTMSGRDCQAWDSQSPHAHGYIPSKFPNKNLKMNYCRNPDGEPRPWCFTTDPQKRWEFCDIPRCTTPPPSSGPKYQCLKGTGKNYGGTVAVTESGHTCQRWSEQTPHKHNRTPENFPCKNLEENYCRNPNGEKAPWCYTTNSKVRWEYCTIPSCESSPLSTERMDVPVPPEQTPVPQDCYHGNGQSYRGTSSTTITGRKCQSWSSMTPHRHLKTPENYPNAGLTMNYCRNPDADKSPWCYTTDPRVRWEFCNLKKCSETPEQVPAAPQAPGVENPPEADCRIGMGKSYRGKKATTVAGVPCQEWAAQEPHQHSIFTPETNPQSGLERNYCRNPDGDVNGPWCYTMNPRKLFDYCDVPQCESSFDCGKPQVEPKKCSGRIVGGCVSNPHSWPWQVSLRRSSRHFCGGTLISPEWVLTAAHCLDNILALSFYKVILGAHNEKVREQSVQEIPVSRLFRGPSQADIALLKLSRPAIITKEVIPACLPPPNYMVAARTECYITGWGETQGTFGEGLLKEAHLPVIENKVCNRNEYLDGRVKPTELCAGHLIGGTDSCQGDSGGPLVCFEKDKYILQGVTSWGLGCARPNKPGVYVRVSPYVPWIEETMRRN
;
A
#
# COMPACT_ATOMS: atom_id res chain seq x y z
N MET A 1 -43.03 -28.70 -43.31
CA MET A 1 -41.80 -29.35 -43.83
C MET A 1 -40.84 -29.44 -42.65
N LEU A 2 -40.76 -30.54 -41.88
CA LEU A 2 -40.09 -31.83 -42.17
C LEU A 2 -38.67 -31.59 -42.71
N PHE A 3 -37.58 -32.04 -42.08
CA PHE A 3 -37.18 -33.39 -41.59
C PHE A 3 -36.40 -33.29 -40.25
N ILE A 4 -36.39 -34.18 -39.23
CA ILE A 4 -36.53 -35.65 -39.03
C ILE A 4 -35.21 -36.48 -39.09
N PHE A 5 -34.93 -37.17 -37.95
CA PHE A 5 -34.11 -38.38 -37.64
C PHE A 5 -32.56 -38.32 -37.78
N SER A 6 -31.71 -39.03 -36.99
CA SER A 6 -31.91 -40.13 -36.03
C SER A 6 -30.72 -40.32 -35.06
N VAL A 7 -30.98 -41.11 -34.02
CA VAL A 7 -30.14 -41.63 -32.93
C VAL A 7 -29.53 -43.00 -33.29
N THR A 8 -28.33 -43.33 -32.77
CA THR A 8 -27.86 -44.68 -32.32
C THR A 8 -26.48 -44.50 -31.65
N HIS A 9 -26.22 -44.70 -30.36
CA HIS A 9 -26.10 -45.94 -29.53
C HIS A 9 -25.25 -47.07 -30.12
N VAL A 10 -24.03 -47.26 -29.59
CA VAL A 10 -23.38 -48.58 -29.39
C VAL A 10 -22.55 -48.55 -28.10
N ALA A 11 -22.82 -49.54 -27.24
CA ALA A 11 -22.08 -49.89 -26.04
C ALA A 11 -21.00 -50.93 -26.36
N MET A 12 -19.91 -50.99 -25.58
CA MET A 12 -19.24 -52.27 -25.32
C MET A 12 -18.45 -52.27 -24.00
N ARG A 13 -18.67 -53.34 -23.23
CA ARG A 13 -18.06 -53.71 -21.94
C ARG A 13 -16.86 -54.64 -22.14
N LEU A 14 -15.92 -54.58 -21.19
CA LEU A 14 -15.09 -55.61 -20.54
C LEU A 14 -14.59 -56.87 -21.30
N SER A 15 -13.26 -57.12 -21.24
CA SER A 15 -12.60 -58.25 -20.53
C SER A 15 -11.07 -58.14 -20.65
N ILE A 16 -10.31 -58.10 -19.55
CA ILE A 16 -9.60 -59.22 -18.87
C ILE A 16 -8.56 -59.93 -19.75
N SER A 17 -7.28 -59.81 -19.37
CA SER A 17 -6.34 -60.94 -19.34
C SER A 17 -5.23 -60.68 -18.31
N GLN A 18 -5.11 -61.62 -17.38
CA GLN A 18 -4.04 -61.76 -16.39
C GLN A 18 -2.74 -62.23 -17.06
N SER A 19 -1.60 -61.97 -16.43
CA SER A 19 -0.50 -62.95 -16.31
C SER A 19 0.37 -62.60 -15.10
N VAL A 20 0.50 -63.60 -14.23
CA VAL A 20 1.25 -63.65 -12.97
C VAL A 20 2.69 -64.08 -13.27
N SER A 21 3.67 -63.57 -12.51
CA SER A 21 4.80 -64.37 -12.00
C SER A 21 5.46 -63.68 -10.82
N LEU A 22 5.93 -64.50 -9.90
CA LEU A 22 6.11 -64.31 -8.47
C LEU A 22 7.53 -64.85 -8.12
N ILE A 23 8.01 -64.58 -6.90
CA ILE A 23 9.12 -65.28 -6.16
C ILE A 23 10.51 -64.61 -6.39
N THR A 24 11.37 -64.22 -5.42
CA THR A 24 11.66 -64.53 -3.99
C THR A 24 12.61 -63.43 -3.40
N LEU A 25 12.40 -62.87 -2.21
CA LEU A 25 12.94 -63.20 -0.86
C LEU A 25 14.44 -62.95 -0.55
N GLY A 26 14.71 -61.83 0.17
CA GLY A 26 15.57 -61.65 1.38
C GLY A 26 17.08 -61.97 1.36
N PRO A 27 17.87 -61.71 2.46
CA PRO A 27 17.47 -61.17 3.77
C PRO A 27 18.47 -60.19 4.51
N GLN A 28 17.94 -59.51 5.55
CA GLN A 28 18.45 -59.29 6.94
C GLN A 28 19.66 -58.38 7.32
N THR A 29 19.32 -57.21 7.96
CA THR A 29 19.57 -56.73 9.38
C THR A 29 20.93 -56.90 10.12
N PRO A 30 21.22 -56.24 11.29
CA PRO A 30 20.83 -54.92 11.89
C PRO A 30 21.90 -54.20 12.81
N LEU A 31 21.50 -53.06 13.42
CA LEU A 31 21.74 -52.55 14.81
C LEU A 31 23.16 -52.20 15.36
N ARG A 32 23.32 -50.97 15.89
CA ARG A 32 23.44 -50.67 17.36
C ARG A 32 23.70 -49.18 17.70
N CYS A 33 22.92 -48.66 18.66
CA CYS A 33 23.24 -47.49 19.49
C CYS A 33 24.20 -47.86 20.64
N LYS A 34 24.96 -46.88 21.16
CA LYS A 34 25.38 -46.82 22.57
C LYS A 34 25.61 -45.37 23.04
N LEU A 35 24.91 -45.01 24.11
CA LEU A 35 25.11 -43.84 24.99
C LEU A 35 26.24 -44.11 25.99
N HIS A 36 26.95 -43.07 26.48
CA HIS A 36 27.25 -42.88 27.91
C HIS A 36 27.96 -41.55 28.27
N LEU A 37 27.47 -40.89 29.34
CA LEU A 37 28.13 -40.14 30.45
C LEU A 37 29.16 -39.04 30.08
N GLY A 38 29.13 -37.77 30.52
CA GLY A 38 28.67 -37.15 31.77
C GLY A 38 29.85 -36.83 32.70
N MET A 39 30.32 -35.57 32.79
CA MET A 39 31.00 -34.97 33.97
C MET A 39 31.42 -33.49 33.77
N THR A 40 31.19 -32.69 34.81
CA THR A 40 31.54 -31.27 35.05
C THR A 40 32.96 -31.11 35.61
N CYS A 41 33.56 -29.90 35.51
CA CYS A 41 34.35 -29.26 36.59
C CYS A 41 34.76 -27.79 36.28
N VAL A 42 35.10 -27.06 37.35
CA VAL A 42 35.04 -25.60 37.60
C VAL A 42 36.47 -25.01 37.82
N VAL A 43 36.75 -23.81 37.23
CA VAL A 43 37.48 -22.58 37.75
C VAL A 43 38.96 -22.76 38.23
N PRO A 44 39.96 -21.84 38.01
CA PRO A 44 40.00 -20.51 38.64
C PRO A 44 40.74 -19.31 38.00
N THR A 45 40.33 -18.13 38.48
CA THR A 45 40.99 -16.82 38.42
C THR A 45 42.12 -16.67 39.45
N PRO A 46 42.99 -15.67 39.31
CA PRO A 46 43.60 -15.00 40.45
C PRO A 46 43.43 -13.47 40.44
N SER A 47 43.62 -12.87 41.61
CA SER A 47 43.17 -11.55 42.06
C SER A 47 44.31 -10.66 42.64
N VAL A 48 44.26 -9.34 42.35
CA VAL A 48 44.60 -8.16 43.24
C VAL A 48 46.11 -7.87 43.49
N PRO A 49 46.63 -6.64 43.85
CA PRO A 49 46.04 -5.35 44.34
C PRO A 49 46.42 -4.04 43.57
N SER A 50 45.56 -3.00 43.48
CA SER A 50 45.25 -1.85 44.38
C SER A 50 46.28 -0.68 44.43
N THR A 51 45.88 0.51 43.94
CA THR A 51 46.08 1.84 44.57
C THR A 51 45.15 2.90 43.95
N SER A 52 44.99 4.01 44.67
CA SER A 52 43.82 4.87 44.85
C SER A 52 43.66 6.09 43.92
N SER A 53 42.38 6.51 43.81
CA SER A 53 41.88 7.90 43.70
C SER A 53 42.09 8.68 42.39
N THR A 54 41.00 9.07 41.71
CA THR A 54 40.31 10.39 41.88
C THR A 54 39.17 10.51 40.85
N GLN A 55 38.07 11.16 41.25
CA GLN A 55 36.82 11.34 40.52
C GLN A 55 36.96 12.24 39.26
N HIS A 56 36.32 11.87 38.14
CA HIS A 56 35.49 12.73 37.26
C HIS A 56 35.04 11.97 35.98
N LEU A 57 33.73 11.95 35.72
CA LEU A 57 33.10 11.63 34.41
C LEU A 57 33.51 12.71 33.38
N PRO A 58 33.74 12.45 32.07
CA PRO A 58 32.78 11.79 31.15
C PRO A 58 33.41 10.97 29.97
N GLY A 59 32.55 10.32 29.16
CA GLY A 59 32.83 10.01 27.75
C GLY A 59 32.99 8.51 27.40
N THR A 60 31.93 7.90 26.87
CA THR A 60 31.99 6.58 26.23
C THR A 60 32.51 6.70 24.79
N ARG A 61 33.71 6.18 24.54
CA ARG A 61 34.23 5.83 23.22
C ARG A 61 34.54 4.33 23.17
N GLU A 62 34.00 3.71 22.11
CA GLU A 62 34.58 2.63 21.31
C GLU A 62 34.97 1.30 21.99
N GLY A 63 34.05 0.33 21.93
CA GLY A 63 34.40 -1.09 21.89
C GLY A 63 34.43 -1.59 20.44
N ARG A 64 35.61 -2.02 19.97
CA ARG A 64 35.83 -2.63 18.65
C ARG A 64 35.45 -4.12 18.67
N SER A 65 34.60 -4.49 17.72
CA SER A 65 34.67 -5.66 16.81
C SER A 65 34.93 -7.06 17.36
N SER A 66 33.92 -7.93 17.25
CA SER A 66 34.08 -9.21 16.53
C SER A 66 32.70 -9.71 16.04
N GLY A 67 32.60 -9.96 14.72
CA GLY A 67 31.42 -10.52 14.07
C GLY A 67 30.81 -9.65 12.97
N GLU A 68 31.60 -9.26 11.96
CA GLU A 68 31.06 -8.74 10.69
C GLU A 68 30.25 -9.85 10.02
N ARG A 69 28.93 -9.79 10.22
CA ARG A 69 27.95 -10.54 9.44
C ARG A 69 27.99 -9.96 8.02
N ASN A 70 28.28 -10.80 7.02
CA ASN A 70 28.23 -10.47 5.59
C ASN A 70 27.06 -9.51 5.29
N ASN A 71 27.34 -8.34 4.72
CA ASN A 71 26.34 -7.33 4.40
C ASN A 71 25.48 -7.80 3.21
N PRO A 72 24.24 -8.30 3.42
CA PRO A 72 23.45 -8.96 2.37
C PRO A 72 23.04 -8.00 1.24
N THR A 73 23.11 -6.70 1.51
CA THR A 73 22.75 -5.62 0.60
C THR A 73 23.68 -5.52 -0.62
N LEU A 74 24.95 -5.91 -0.48
CA LEU A 74 25.96 -5.80 -1.55
C LEU A 74 25.69 -6.76 -2.71
N TYR A 75 25.16 -7.94 -2.42
CA TYR A 75 24.83 -9.00 -3.40
C TYR A 75 23.50 -8.75 -4.12
N LEU A 76 22.74 -7.73 -3.73
CA LEU A 76 21.48 -7.33 -4.36
C LEU A 76 21.64 -6.11 -5.29
N LEU A 77 22.79 -5.44 -5.26
CA LEU A 77 23.08 -4.25 -6.06
C LEU A 77 23.58 -4.65 -7.44
N GLU A 78 22.78 -4.35 -8.47
CA GLU A 78 23.12 -4.54 -9.89
C GLU A 78 23.83 -3.32 -10.50
N CYS A 79 24.49 -2.51 -9.65
CA CYS A 79 25.24 -1.32 -10.03
C CYS A 79 26.62 -1.30 -9.34
N LYS A 80 27.59 -0.58 -9.90
CA LYS A 80 28.95 -0.42 -9.34
C LYS A 80 29.14 0.95 -8.68
N THR A 81 29.89 1.02 -7.59
CA THR A 81 30.37 2.30 -7.02
C THR A 81 31.85 2.47 -7.38
N GLY A 82 32.23 3.63 -7.95
CA GLY A 82 33.60 3.89 -8.39
C GLY A 82 34.07 2.90 -9.46
N ASN A 83 35.28 2.32 -9.30
CA ASN A 83 35.77 1.29 -10.21
C ASN A 83 35.11 -0.10 -10.00
N GLY A 84 34.14 -0.23 -9.10
CA GLY A 84 33.40 -1.48 -8.90
C GLY A 84 34.20 -2.61 -8.25
N GLN A 85 35.26 -2.32 -7.48
CA GLN A 85 36.00 -3.35 -6.72
C GLN A 85 35.09 -4.19 -5.81
N THR A 86 34.10 -3.56 -5.18
CA THR A 86 33.12 -4.20 -4.31
C THR A 86 31.85 -4.65 -5.05
N TYR A 87 31.79 -4.53 -6.37
CA TYR A 87 30.62 -4.96 -7.14
C TYR A 87 30.39 -6.47 -6.99
N ARG A 88 29.16 -6.87 -6.66
CA ARG A 88 28.73 -8.27 -6.51
C ARG A 88 27.44 -8.60 -7.26
N GLY A 89 27.05 -7.77 -8.23
CA GLY A 89 25.88 -8.05 -9.08
C GLY A 89 26.12 -9.19 -10.07
N THR A 90 25.15 -9.40 -10.95
CA THR A 90 25.03 -10.59 -11.81
C THR A 90 25.28 -10.34 -13.30
N THR A 91 25.74 -9.14 -13.70
CA THR A 91 26.12 -8.85 -15.09
C THR A 91 27.13 -9.88 -15.58
N ALA A 92 26.82 -10.57 -16.68
CA ALA A 92 27.61 -11.68 -17.25
C ALA A 92 27.90 -11.50 -18.75
N GLU A 93 27.78 -10.26 -19.23
CA GLU A 93 27.99 -9.87 -20.62
C GLU A 93 28.87 -8.62 -20.65
N THR A 94 29.79 -8.59 -21.61
CA THR A 94 30.75 -7.50 -21.81
C THR A 94 30.09 -6.32 -22.53
N LYS A 95 30.72 -5.14 -22.51
CA LYS A 95 30.25 -3.93 -23.23
C LYS A 95 30.11 -4.13 -24.74
N SER A 96 30.78 -5.14 -25.29
CA SER A 96 30.72 -5.52 -26.70
C SER A 96 29.68 -6.61 -27.01
N GLY A 97 28.90 -7.03 -26.01
CA GLY A 97 27.84 -8.04 -26.13
C GLY A 97 28.33 -9.50 -26.07
N VAL A 98 29.60 -9.72 -25.70
CA VAL A 98 30.16 -11.08 -25.60
C VAL A 98 29.90 -11.65 -24.21
N THR A 99 29.39 -12.89 -24.15
CA THR A 99 29.14 -13.61 -22.90
C THR A 99 30.43 -13.92 -22.16
N CYS A 100 30.41 -13.74 -20.84
CA CYS A 100 31.54 -14.04 -19.97
C CYS A 100 31.77 -15.55 -19.79
N GLN A 101 33.05 -15.94 -19.75
CA GLN A 101 33.52 -17.24 -19.29
C GLN A 101 33.47 -17.31 -17.75
N LYS A 102 33.13 -18.48 -17.20
CA LYS A 102 33.19 -18.69 -15.73
C LYS A 102 34.61 -18.53 -15.20
N TRP A 103 34.77 -17.90 -14.03
CA TRP A 103 36.08 -17.70 -13.39
C TRP A 103 36.78 -19.00 -12.99
N SER A 104 36.01 -20.07 -12.76
CA SER A 104 36.51 -21.42 -12.50
C SER A 104 36.79 -22.25 -13.75
N ALA A 105 36.30 -21.82 -14.93
CA ALA A 105 36.53 -22.53 -16.18
C ALA A 105 37.91 -22.19 -16.76
N THR A 106 38.55 -23.16 -17.41
CA THR A 106 39.90 -23.02 -18.01
C THR A 106 39.88 -22.93 -19.54
N SER A 107 38.70 -22.79 -20.15
CA SER A 107 38.50 -22.72 -21.60
C SER A 107 37.35 -21.73 -21.93
N PRO A 108 37.44 -20.94 -23.02
CA PRO A 108 38.56 -20.87 -23.99
C PRO A 108 39.86 -20.26 -23.43
N HIS A 109 39.78 -19.48 -22.35
CA HIS A 109 40.95 -18.84 -21.74
C HIS A 109 41.30 -19.48 -20.41
N VAL A 110 42.60 -19.61 -20.11
CA VAL A 110 43.07 -19.99 -18.76
C VAL A 110 43.12 -18.73 -17.88
N PRO A 111 42.28 -18.62 -16.82
CA PRO A 111 42.19 -17.41 -15.99
C PRO A 111 43.43 -17.20 -15.12
N LYS A 112 43.91 -15.94 -15.05
CA LYS A 112 44.90 -15.53 -14.05
C LYS A 112 44.24 -15.36 -12.68
N PHE A 113 43.03 -14.82 -12.66
CA PHE A 113 42.17 -14.67 -11.48
C PHE A 113 41.13 -15.78 -11.47
N SER A 114 41.10 -16.58 -10.41
CA SER A 114 40.13 -17.67 -10.22
C SER A 114 39.66 -17.72 -8.77
N PRO A 115 38.51 -18.34 -8.47
CA PRO A 115 37.97 -18.39 -7.11
C PRO A 115 38.91 -19.09 -6.12
N GLU A 116 39.67 -20.08 -6.60
CA GLU A 116 40.68 -20.79 -5.81
C GLU A 116 41.87 -19.92 -5.43
N LYS A 117 42.33 -19.05 -6.36
CA LYS A 117 43.49 -18.17 -6.14
C LYS A 117 43.12 -16.87 -5.42
N PHE A 118 41.89 -16.38 -5.60
CA PHE A 118 41.41 -15.10 -5.08
C PHE A 118 40.02 -15.26 -4.41
N PRO A 119 39.92 -15.96 -3.27
CA PRO A 119 38.63 -16.31 -2.66
C PRO A 119 37.83 -15.11 -2.14
N LEU A 120 38.50 -13.99 -1.81
CA LEU A 120 37.85 -12.77 -1.32
C LEU A 120 37.36 -11.84 -2.44
N ALA A 121 37.73 -12.10 -3.69
CA ALA A 121 37.35 -11.26 -4.83
C ALA A 121 35.90 -11.52 -5.32
N GLY A 122 35.19 -12.51 -4.75
CA GLY A 122 33.80 -12.81 -5.08
C GLY A 122 33.61 -13.25 -6.53
N LEU A 123 34.56 -14.03 -7.06
CA LEU A 123 34.61 -14.51 -8.46
C LEU A 123 33.58 -15.62 -8.73
N GLU A 124 32.32 -15.33 -8.48
CA GLU A 124 31.21 -16.28 -8.62
C GLU A 124 30.76 -16.39 -10.07
N GLU A 125 30.44 -17.63 -10.50
CA GLU A 125 29.98 -17.96 -11.85
C GLU A 125 30.86 -17.32 -12.95
N ASN A 126 30.22 -16.62 -13.90
CA ASN A 126 30.84 -15.81 -14.95
C ASN A 126 30.55 -14.32 -14.79
N TYR A 127 30.20 -13.87 -13.58
CA TYR A 127 29.80 -12.49 -13.37
C TYR A 127 31.00 -11.54 -13.46
N CYS A 128 30.78 -10.35 -14.00
CA CYS A 128 31.82 -9.32 -14.12
C CYS A 128 32.33 -8.89 -12.75
N ARG A 129 33.65 -8.82 -12.57
CA ARG A 129 34.32 -8.46 -11.30
C ARG A 129 35.54 -7.61 -11.58
N ASN A 130 36.06 -6.96 -10.55
CA ASN A 130 37.29 -6.17 -10.65
C ASN A 130 38.34 -6.69 -9.64
N PRO A 131 38.92 -7.89 -9.87
CA PRO A 131 39.84 -8.51 -8.92
C PRO A 131 41.22 -7.84 -8.84
N ASP A 132 41.60 -7.08 -9.86
CA ASP A 132 42.87 -6.36 -9.99
C ASP A 132 42.78 -4.86 -9.69
N ASN A 133 41.60 -4.38 -9.31
CA ASN A 133 41.34 -2.98 -8.99
C ASN A 133 41.62 -2.03 -10.17
N ASP A 134 41.36 -2.48 -11.40
CA ASP A 134 41.48 -1.71 -12.64
C ASP A 134 40.57 -0.47 -12.61
N GLU A 135 41.08 0.70 -12.99
CA GLU A 135 40.33 1.95 -13.01
C GLU A 135 39.19 1.97 -14.04
N ASN A 136 39.30 1.16 -15.11
CA ASN A 136 38.28 1.05 -16.16
C ASN A 136 37.02 0.30 -15.70
N GLY A 137 37.08 -0.38 -14.55
CA GLY A 137 35.94 -1.00 -13.90
C GLY A 137 35.88 -2.53 -14.04
N PRO A 138 34.75 -3.16 -13.66
CA PRO A 138 34.62 -4.61 -13.69
C PRO A 138 34.68 -5.18 -15.11
N TRP A 139 35.30 -6.35 -15.23
CA TRP A 139 35.54 -7.06 -16.47
C TRP A 139 35.33 -8.56 -16.27
N CYS A 140 35.36 -9.33 -17.35
CA CYS A 140 35.36 -10.79 -17.30
C CYS A 140 36.21 -11.37 -18.43
N TYR A 141 36.68 -12.61 -18.26
CA TYR A 141 37.17 -13.40 -19.40
C TYR A 141 36.00 -13.68 -20.34
N THR A 142 36.21 -13.66 -21.65
CA THR A 142 35.11 -13.83 -22.61
C THR A 142 35.00 -15.26 -23.12
N THR A 143 33.86 -15.63 -23.69
CA THR A 143 33.67 -16.91 -24.39
C THR A 143 34.21 -16.89 -25.83
N ASP A 144 34.67 -15.74 -26.33
CA ASP A 144 35.31 -15.59 -27.63
C ASP A 144 36.80 -15.98 -27.54
N PRO A 145 37.27 -16.99 -28.29
CA PRO A 145 38.67 -17.41 -28.30
C PRO A 145 39.66 -16.32 -28.74
N ASP A 146 39.22 -15.36 -29.56
CA ASP A 146 40.07 -14.29 -30.09
C ASP A 146 40.12 -13.06 -29.15
N LYS A 147 39.24 -13.02 -28.14
CA LYS A 147 39.14 -11.92 -27.19
C LYS A 147 39.25 -12.41 -25.75
N ARG A 148 40.46 -12.33 -25.19
CA ARG A 148 40.77 -12.88 -23.85
C ARG A 148 39.89 -12.32 -22.73
N TYR A 149 39.70 -11.00 -22.67
CA TYR A 149 38.84 -10.34 -21.69
C TYR A 149 38.25 -9.06 -22.28
N ASP A 150 37.16 -8.59 -21.69
CA ASP A 150 36.61 -7.27 -21.98
C ASP A 150 35.89 -6.71 -20.74
N TYR A 151 35.72 -5.40 -20.71
CA TYR A 151 35.02 -4.69 -19.65
C TYR A 151 33.51 -4.85 -19.80
N CYS A 152 32.78 -4.75 -18.68
CA CYS A 152 31.33 -4.86 -18.67
C CYS A 152 30.68 -3.49 -18.48
N ASP A 153 29.55 -3.28 -19.16
CA ASP A 153 28.77 -2.06 -19.02
C ASP A 153 27.82 -2.19 -17.82
N ILE A 154 28.34 -1.87 -16.64
CA ILE A 154 27.59 -1.93 -15.38
C ILE A 154 27.20 -0.50 -14.97
N PRO A 155 25.90 -0.23 -14.74
CA PRO A 155 25.43 1.08 -14.28
C PRO A 155 26.13 1.52 -13.00
N GLU A 156 26.40 2.81 -12.86
CA GLU A 156 26.93 3.35 -11.60
C GLU A 156 25.81 3.42 -10.56
N CYS A 157 26.11 3.07 -9.31
CA CYS A 157 25.13 3.21 -8.23
C CYS A 157 24.84 4.69 -8.01
N GLU A 158 23.57 5.07 -7.90
CA GLU A 158 23.15 6.45 -7.65
C GLU A 158 23.33 6.83 -6.16
N ASP A 159 24.53 6.62 -5.60
CA ASP A 159 24.86 6.91 -4.20
C ASP A 159 25.57 8.27 -4.01
N LYS A 160 26.28 8.76 -5.03
CA LYS A 160 26.99 10.05 -5.04
C LYS A 160 26.40 11.09 -5.98
N CYS A 161 25.82 10.66 -7.10
CA CYS A 161 25.22 11.51 -8.12
C CYS A 161 23.85 10.97 -8.53
N MET A 162 23.09 11.74 -9.29
CA MET A 162 21.79 11.33 -9.82
C MET A 162 21.81 11.26 -11.36
N HIS A 163 21.18 10.22 -11.91
CA HIS A 163 20.75 10.20 -13.31
C HIS A 163 19.34 10.78 -13.45
N CYS A 164 18.94 11.17 -14.66
CA CYS A 164 17.57 11.58 -14.97
C CYS A 164 17.05 12.69 -14.05
N SER A 165 15.99 12.48 -13.28
CA SER A 165 15.53 13.44 -12.27
C SER A 165 15.81 12.94 -10.84
N GLY A 166 16.64 11.91 -10.70
CA GLY A 166 16.97 11.26 -9.43
C GLY A 166 15.81 10.43 -8.88
N GLU A 167 14.95 9.87 -9.73
CA GLU A 167 13.85 9.00 -9.31
C GLU A 167 14.33 7.75 -8.55
N ASN A 168 15.54 7.27 -8.89
CA ASN A 168 16.18 6.10 -8.28
C ASN A 168 17.38 6.48 -7.39
N TYR A 169 17.53 7.75 -7.06
CA TYR A 169 18.67 8.21 -6.26
C TYR A 169 18.63 7.59 -4.86
N GLU A 170 19.70 6.87 -4.50
CA GLU A 170 19.81 6.14 -3.23
C GLU A 170 20.82 6.75 -2.27
N GLY A 171 21.52 7.81 -2.68
CA GLY A 171 22.55 8.46 -1.88
C GLY A 171 22.08 9.06 -0.56
N LYS A 172 23.05 9.55 0.21
CA LYS A 172 22.88 9.93 1.63
C LYS A 172 22.84 11.44 1.88
N ILE A 173 22.74 12.26 0.83
CA ILE A 173 22.59 13.70 0.99
C ILE A 173 21.30 13.99 1.77
N ALA A 174 21.42 14.76 2.84
CA ALA A 174 20.34 15.08 3.79
C ALA A 174 20.24 16.59 4.09
N LYS A 175 20.75 17.41 3.18
CA LYS A 175 20.67 18.88 3.23
C LYS A 175 20.10 19.42 1.92
N THR A 176 19.33 20.49 2.03
CA THR A 176 18.72 21.18 0.89
C THR A 176 19.73 22.09 0.19
N MET A 177 19.35 22.64 -0.96
CA MET A 177 20.18 23.61 -1.70
C MET A 177 20.54 24.85 -0.87
N SER A 178 19.68 25.27 0.07
CA SER A 178 19.98 26.39 0.98
C SER A 178 20.71 25.98 2.26
N GLY A 179 21.13 24.71 2.36
CA GLY A 179 21.87 24.16 3.50
C GLY A 179 21.01 23.73 4.69
N ARG A 180 19.69 23.72 4.55
CA ARG A 180 18.75 23.31 5.62
C ARG A 180 18.77 21.81 5.80
N ASP A 181 18.64 21.36 7.05
CA ASP A 181 18.58 19.94 7.33
C ASP A 181 17.24 19.35 6.92
N CYS A 182 17.29 18.15 6.34
CA CYS A 182 16.11 17.40 5.97
C CYS A 182 15.43 16.79 7.22
N GLN A 183 14.11 16.90 7.27
CA GLN A 183 13.24 16.14 8.16
C GLN A 183 13.22 14.67 7.72
N ALA A 184 13.21 13.75 8.69
CA ALA A 184 13.08 12.32 8.41
C ALA A 184 11.71 11.97 7.82
N TRP A 185 11.67 11.08 6.83
CA TRP A 185 10.44 10.70 6.12
C TRP A 185 9.44 9.95 7.02
N ASP A 186 9.89 9.30 8.08
CA ASP A 186 9.04 8.66 9.09
C ASP A 186 8.60 9.62 10.20
N SER A 187 9.16 10.84 10.26
CA SER A 187 8.74 11.90 11.16
C SER A 187 7.57 12.69 10.57
N GLN A 188 6.62 13.08 11.42
CA GLN A 188 5.54 14.02 11.08
C GLN A 188 5.75 15.42 11.67
N SER A 189 6.98 15.73 12.12
CA SER A 189 7.36 17.00 12.74
C SER A 189 8.69 17.52 12.18
N PRO A 190 8.84 18.84 11.95
CA PRO A 190 7.82 19.89 12.16
C PRO A 190 6.69 19.89 11.11
N HIS A 191 6.87 19.19 9.98
CA HIS A 191 5.89 19.16 8.90
C HIS A 191 5.19 17.82 8.81
N ALA A 192 3.89 17.78 9.08
CA ALA A 192 3.07 16.62 8.78
C ALA A 192 2.97 16.45 7.25
N HIS A 193 3.08 15.22 6.74
CA HIS A 193 3.08 14.97 5.30
C HIS A 193 2.60 13.57 4.88
N GLY A 194 2.12 13.48 3.63
CA GLY A 194 1.60 12.23 3.06
C GLY A 194 2.66 11.25 2.52
N TYR A 195 3.94 11.59 2.48
CA TYR A 195 5.02 10.70 2.01
C TYR A 195 5.49 9.73 3.09
N ILE A 196 4.58 8.85 3.52
CA ILE A 196 4.81 7.92 4.63
C ILE A 196 5.55 6.66 4.11
N PRO A 197 6.74 6.30 4.63
CA PRO A 197 7.53 5.18 4.13
C PRO A 197 6.79 3.84 4.09
N SER A 198 5.91 3.57 5.08
CA SER A 198 5.11 2.35 5.12
C SER A 198 4.04 2.27 4.02
N LYS A 199 3.60 3.42 3.49
CA LYS A 199 2.65 3.49 2.36
C LYS A 199 3.39 3.46 1.01
N PHE A 200 4.67 3.84 0.97
CA PHE A 200 5.52 3.82 -0.22
C PHE A 200 6.83 3.04 -0.01
N PRO A 201 6.77 1.75 0.35
CA PRO A 201 7.96 1.00 0.72
C PRO A 201 8.98 0.88 -0.42
N ASN A 202 8.52 0.90 -1.68
CA ASN A 202 9.37 0.80 -2.87
C ASN A 202 9.97 2.14 -3.32
N LYS A 203 9.66 3.26 -2.64
CA LYS A 203 10.20 4.60 -2.97
C LYS A 203 11.50 4.93 -2.23
N ASN A 204 12.06 3.98 -1.48
CA ASN A 204 13.31 4.12 -0.75
C ASN A 204 13.36 5.38 0.15
N LEU A 205 12.23 5.73 0.77
CA LEU A 205 12.09 6.88 1.69
C LEU A 205 12.76 6.56 3.04
N LYS A 206 14.09 6.46 3.05
CA LYS A 206 14.90 6.09 4.20
C LYS A 206 15.43 7.32 4.93
N MET A 207 15.40 7.26 6.27
CA MET A 207 15.92 8.30 7.16
C MET A 207 15.43 9.69 6.74
N ASN A 208 16.33 10.66 6.59
CA ASN A 208 16.05 12.00 6.09
C ASN A 208 16.78 12.30 4.77
N TYR A 209 17.14 11.27 4.00
CA TYR A 209 17.87 11.47 2.74
C TYR A 209 16.97 12.08 1.66
N CYS A 210 17.54 12.90 0.80
CA CYS A 210 16.84 13.50 -0.33
C CYS A 210 16.35 12.42 -1.30
N ARG A 211 15.08 12.49 -1.73
CA ARG A 211 14.46 11.51 -2.64
C ARG A 211 13.55 12.20 -3.63
N ASN A 212 13.24 11.54 -4.73
CA ASN A 212 12.28 12.02 -5.72
C ASN A 212 11.12 11.02 -5.90
N PRO A 213 10.20 10.91 -4.92
CA PRO A 213 9.12 9.94 -4.99
C PRO A 213 8.00 10.29 -5.98
N ASP A 214 7.89 11.55 -6.36
CA ASP A 214 6.75 12.19 -7.02
C ASP A 214 7.06 12.80 -8.40
N GLY A 215 8.23 12.48 -8.96
CA GLY A 215 8.62 12.88 -10.31
C GLY A 215 8.86 14.38 -10.46
N GLU A 216 9.39 15.00 -9.40
CA GLU A 216 9.92 16.36 -9.44
C GLU A 216 11.15 16.47 -10.37
N PRO A 217 11.60 17.68 -10.72
CA PRO A 217 12.82 17.86 -11.50
C PRO A 217 14.08 17.26 -10.87
N ARG A 218 14.15 17.23 -9.54
CA ARG A 218 15.30 16.77 -8.75
C ARG A 218 14.83 16.20 -7.41
N PRO A 219 15.65 15.40 -6.71
CA PRO A 219 15.34 14.96 -5.36
C PRO A 219 15.23 16.14 -4.39
N TRP A 220 14.38 15.96 -3.39
CA TRP A 220 14.01 16.96 -2.41
C TRP A 220 13.76 16.31 -1.06
N CYS A 221 13.55 17.12 -0.03
CA CYS A 221 13.11 16.66 1.28
C CYS A 221 12.20 17.69 1.96
N PHE A 222 11.43 17.25 2.95
CA PHE A 222 10.88 18.15 3.96
C PHE A 222 12.02 18.73 4.80
N THR A 223 11.91 19.96 5.29
CA THR A 223 13.01 20.60 6.05
C THR A 223 12.71 20.63 7.55
N THR A 224 13.73 20.75 8.39
CA THR A 224 13.54 20.96 9.83
C THR A 224 13.14 22.40 10.19
N ASP A 225 13.12 23.34 9.24
CA ASP A 225 12.65 24.71 9.46
C ASP A 225 11.11 24.77 9.39
N PRO A 226 10.42 25.18 10.47
CA PRO A 226 8.97 25.38 10.48
C PRO A 226 8.43 26.33 9.40
N GLN A 227 9.23 27.28 8.91
CA GLN A 227 8.83 28.24 7.87
C GLN A 227 9.03 27.73 6.44
N LYS A 228 9.84 26.69 6.24
CA LYS A 228 10.14 26.12 4.93
C LYS A 228 9.73 24.64 4.91
N ARG A 229 8.51 24.37 4.44
CA ARG A 229 7.97 23.00 4.41
C ARG A 229 8.88 22.00 3.71
N TRP A 230 9.34 22.32 2.50
CA TRP A 230 10.19 21.45 1.69
C TRP A 230 11.09 22.28 0.76
N GLU A 231 12.16 21.67 0.28
CA GLU A 231 13.07 22.28 -0.68
C GLU A 231 13.84 21.21 -1.48
N PHE A 232 14.31 21.57 -2.68
CA PHE A 232 15.19 20.72 -3.48
C PHE A 232 16.55 20.53 -2.80
N CYS A 233 17.21 19.43 -3.11
CA CYS A 233 18.57 19.15 -2.70
C CYS A 233 19.54 19.36 -3.86
N ASP A 234 20.76 19.81 -3.56
CA ASP A 234 21.79 19.96 -4.58
C ASP A 234 22.56 18.65 -4.75
N ILE A 235 22.02 17.77 -5.60
CA ILE A 235 22.65 16.48 -5.92
C ILE A 235 23.30 16.60 -7.30
N PRO A 236 24.61 16.32 -7.44
CA PRO A 236 25.30 16.43 -8.72
C PRO A 236 24.72 15.44 -9.74
N ARG A 237 24.65 15.84 -11.01
CA ARG A 237 24.27 14.94 -12.10
C ARG A 237 25.46 14.06 -12.47
N CYS A 238 25.22 12.78 -12.68
CA CYS A 238 26.26 11.87 -13.16
C CYS A 238 26.67 12.24 -14.59
N THR A 239 27.96 12.12 -14.91
CA THR A 239 28.52 12.33 -16.26
C THR A 239 28.40 11.07 -17.13
N THR A 240 28.12 9.93 -16.51
CA THR A 240 27.89 8.65 -17.16
C THR A 240 26.51 8.59 -17.84
N PRO A 241 26.35 7.80 -18.92
CA PRO A 241 25.05 7.64 -19.58
C PRO A 241 23.97 7.16 -18.61
N PRO A 242 22.72 7.66 -18.71
CA PRO A 242 21.63 7.20 -17.88
C PRO A 242 21.24 5.75 -18.20
N PRO A 243 20.62 5.02 -17.26
CA PRO A 243 20.15 3.65 -17.49
C PRO A 243 19.17 3.60 -18.67
N SER A 244 19.22 2.50 -19.43
CA SER A 244 18.41 2.32 -20.64
C SER A 244 16.91 2.38 -20.33
N SER A 245 16.22 3.36 -20.94
CA SER A 245 14.76 3.58 -20.79
C SER A 245 13.89 2.62 -21.62
N GLY A 246 14.47 1.56 -22.20
CA GLY A 246 13.78 0.64 -23.12
C GLY A 246 13.67 1.14 -24.56
N PRO A 247 13.01 0.38 -25.45
CA PRO A 247 12.93 0.71 -26.87
C PRO A 247 12.07 1.95 -27.13
N LYS A 248 12.58 2.86 -27.97
CA LYS A 248 11.84 4.04 -28.48
C LYS A 248 11.10 3.70 -29.77
N TYR A 249 9.91 4.29 -29.95
CA TYR A 249 9.07 4.05 -31.12
C TYR A 249 8.75 5.37 -31.84
N GLN A 250 8.66 5.33 -33.17
CA GLN A 250 8.18 6.47 -33.99
C GLN A 250 6.65 6.50 -34.15
N CYS A 251 5.96 5.55 -33.53
CA CYS A 251 4.51 5.38 -33.56
C CYS A 251 3.99 5.23 -32.12
N LEU A 252 2.69 5.40 -31.93
CA LEU A 252 2.04 5.34 -30.64
C LEU A 252 1.95 3.89 -30.15
N LYS A 253 2.60 3.60 -29.02
CA LYS A 253 2.36 2.41 -28.19
C LYS A 253 1.90 2.82 -26.80
N GLY A 254 0.83 2.20 -26.30
CA GLY A 254 0.25 2.53 -25.00
C GLY A 254 -0.11 4.02 -24.91
N THR A 255 0.39 4.72 -23.89
CA THR A 255 0.20 6.17 -23.74
C THR A 255 1.28 7.03 -24.43
N GLY A 256 2.24 6.41 -25.12
CA GLY A 256 3.32 7.13 -25.80
C GLY A 256 4.44 7.65 -24.90
N LYS A 257 4.65 7.07 -23.71
CA LYS A 257 5.82 7.39 -22.85
C LYS A 257 7.17 7.13 -23.55
N ASN A 258 7.19 6.14 -24.43
CA ASN A 258 8.34 5.70 -25.24
C ASN A 258 8.30 6.22 -26.68
N TYR A 259 7.41 7.18 -26.97
CA TYR A 259 7.36 7.84 -28.26
C TYR A 259 8.58 8.76 -28.46
N GLY A 260 9.33 8.51 -29.53
CA GLY A 260 10.52 9.27 -29.92
C GLY A 260 10.43 9.84 -31.34
N GLY A 261 9.23 9.95 -31.91
CA GLY A 261 9.03 10.54 -33.25
C GLY A 261 9.14 12.07 -33.27
N THR A 262 8.88 12.67 -34.44
CA THR A 262 9.13 14.10 -34.72
C THR A 262 7.86 14.93 -34.95
N VAL A 263 6.67 14.36 -34.74
CA VAL A 263 5.41 15.14 -34.81
C VAL A 263 5.48 16.34 -33.86
N ALA A 264 5.18 17.54 -34.36
CA ALA A 264 5.29 18.83 -33.66
C ALA A 264 4.04 19.70 -33.82
N VAL A 265 2.89 19.07 -34.08
CA VAL A 265 1.59 19.70 -34.27
C VAL A 265 0.55 18.95 -33.44
N THR A 266 -0.35 19.70 -32.80
CA THR A 266 -1.40 19.16 -31.93
C THR A 266 -2.60 18.62 -32.71
N GLU A 267 -3.55 17.96 -32.03
CA GLU A 267 -4.79 17.45 -32.63
C GLU A 267 -5.60 18.54 -33.36
N SER A 268 -5.67 19.75 -32.79
CA SER A 268 -6.36 20.90 -33.38
C SER A 268 -5.51 21.69 -34.38
N GLY A 269 -4.31 21.21 -34.72
CA GLY A 269 -3.43 21.86 -35.70
C GLY A 269 -2.57 23.00 -35.16
N HIS A 270 -2.43 23.14 -33.83
CA HIS A 270 -1.54 24.15 -33.25
C HIS A 270 -0.07 23.72 -33.31
N THR A 271 0.81 24.65 -33.66
CA THR A 271 2.26 24.41 -33.63
C THR A 271 2.74 24.28 -32.19
N CYS A 272 3.53 23.27 -31.93
CA CYS A 272 4.14 23.08 -30.62
C CYS A 272 5.19 24.16 -30.31
N GLN A 273 5.18 24.67 -29.09
CA GLN A 273 6.25 25.45 -28.48
C GLN A 273 7.43 24.52 -28.17
N ARG A 274 8.67 25.00 -28.37
CA ARG A 274 9.87 24.24 -28.00
C ARG A 274 9.97 24.03 -26.50
N TRP A 275 10.39 22.85 -26.08
CA TRP A 275 10.51 22.50 -24.66
C TRP A 275 11.58 23.31 -23.92
N SER A 276 12.56 23.86 -24.64
CA SER A 276 13.57 24.77 -24.08
C SER A 276 13.10 26.23 -24.02
N GLU A 277 11.99 26.58 -24.66
CA GLU A 277 11.48 27.95 -24.70
C GLU A 277 10.46 28.20 -23.59
N GLN A 278 10.38 29.44 -23.10
CA GLN A 278 9.48 29.85 -22.01
C GLN A 278 8.39 30.82 -22.47
N THR A 279 8.21 30.95 -23.78
CA THR A 279 7.26 31.86 -24.42
C THR A 279 6.52 31.11 -25.54
N PRO A 280 5.19 31.31 -25.72
CA PRO A 280 4.32 32.18 -24.91
C PRO A 280 4.01 31.62 -23.52
N HIS A 281 4.22 30.33 -23.28
CA HIS A 281 3.87 29.68 -22.01
C HIS A 281 5.11 29.36 -21.19
N LYS A 282 5.22 29.95 -20.00
CA LYS A 282 6.22 29.56 -19.01
C LYS A 282 5.90 28.17 -18.45
N HIS A 283 6.91 27.29 -18.33
CA HIS A 283 6.74 25.94 -17.81
C HIS A 283 8.03 25.33 -17.23
N ASN A 284 7.89 24.33 -16.36
CA ASN A 284 9.02 23.61 -15.74
C ASN A 284 9.45 22.35 -16.52
N ARG A 285 8.71 21.94 -17.56
CA ARG A 285 9.01 20.77 -18.39
C ARG A 285 10.08 21.07 -19.42
N THR A 286 11.30 21.30 -18.94
CA THR A 286 12.44 21.62 -19.79
C THR A 286 13.40 20.42 -19.89
N PRO A 287 14.25 20.36 -20.93
CA PRO A 287 15.27 19.32 -21.06
C PRO A 287 16.20 19.23 -19.84
N GLU A 288 16.49 20.36 -19.19
CA GLU A 288 17.37 20.42 -18.01
C GLU A 288 16.73 19.78 -16.78
N ASN A 289 15.42 19.92 -16.62
CA ASN A 289 14.66 19.34 -15.52
C ASN A 289 14.34 17.86 -15.76
N PHE A 290 14.13 17.45 -17.02
CA PHE A 290 13.72 16.11 -17.41
C PHE A 290 14.61 15.52 -18.53
N PRO A 291 15.91 15.32 -18.28
CA PRO A 291 16.87 14.98 -19.34
C PRO A 291 16.62 13.60 -19.97
N CYS A 292 16.06 12.66 -19.22
CA CYS A 292 15.73 11.31 -19.73
C CYS A 292 14.36 11.22 -20.43
N LYS A 293 13.63 12.34 -20.56
CA LYS A 293 12.31 12.36 -21.24
C LYS A 293 12.40 12.74 -22.72
N ASN A 294 13.61 12.93 -23.25
CA ASN A 294 13.86 13.23 -24.67
C ASN A 294 13.08 14.45 -25.18
N LEU A 295 13.03 15.52 -24.39
CA LEU A 295 12.30 16.76 -24.68
C LEU A 295 13.02 17.62 -25.73
N GLU A 296 13.30 17.04 -26.89
CA GLU A 296 14.03 17.68 -27.98
C GLU A 296 13.08 18.55 -28.81
N GLU A 297 13.59 19.69 -29.28
CA GLU A 297 12.86 20.66 -30.11
C GLU A 297 11.46 20.98 -29.55
N ASN A 298 10.43 20.92 -30.39
CA ASN A 298 9.02 21.08 -30.05
C ASN A 298 8.23 19.79 -30.34
N TYR A 299 8.90 18.63 -30.39
CA TYR A 299 8.24 17.38 -30.70
C TYR A 299 7.28 16.98 -29.59
N CYS A 300 6.13 16.39 -29.94
CA CYS A 300 5.17 15.87 -28.99
C CYS A 300 5.81 14.77 -28.12
N ARG A 301 5.63 14.86 -26.80
CA ARG A 301 6.20 13.93 -25.82
C ARG A 301 5.21 13.66 -24.71
N ASN A 302 5.44 12.59 -23.95
CA ASN A 302 4.65 12.28 -22.77
C ASN A 302 5.54 12.17 -21.51
N PRO A 303 6.10 13.28 -21.01
CA PRO A 303 7.06 13.25 -19.90
C PRO A 303 6.42 12.93 -18.54
N ASN A 304 5.13 13.21 -18.37
CA ASN A 304 4.39 13.12 -17.11
C ASN A 304 3.40 11.94 -17.04
N GLY A 305 3.36 11.08 -18.07
CA GLY A 305 2.51 9.90 -18.09
C GLY A 305 1.03 10.20 -18.32
N GLU A 306 0.74 11.24 -19.08
CA GLU A 306 -0.58 11.60 -19.60
C GLU A 306 -1.18 10.52 -20.53
N LYS A 307 -2.42 10.72 -20.99
CA LYS A 307 -3.12 9.77 -21.88
C LYS A 307 -2.41 9.54 -23.22
N ALA A 308 -1.80 10.59 -23.77
CA ALA A 308 -1.13 10.58 -25.07
C ALA A 308 0.03 11.59 -25.06
N PRO A 309 0.94 11.53 -26.06
CA PRO A 309 1.91 12.59 -26.31
C PRO A 309 1.22 13.95 -26.49
N TRP A 310 1.82 14.99 -25.92
CA TRP A 310 1.31 16.37 -25.93
C TRP A 310 2.46 17.36 -26.07
N CYS A 311 2.14 18.63 -26.26
CA CYS A 311 3.10 19.73 -26.22
C CYS A 311 2.44 21.04 -25.73
N TYR A 312 3.25 21.99 -25.25
CA TYR A 312 2.80 23.38 -25.13
C TYR A 312 2.60 23.97 -26.53
N THR A 313 1.71 24.94 -26.70
CA THR A 313 1.43 25.50 -28.03
C THR A 313 2.00 26.91 -28.18
N THR A 314 2.30 27.32 -29.41
CA THR A 314 2.68 28.72 -29.71
C THR A 314 1.48 29.69 -29.64
N ASN A 315 0.26 29.19 -29.45
CA ASN A 315 -0.94 30.00 -29.28
C ASN A 315 -1.08 30.46 -27.82
N SER A 316 -1.09 31.77 -27.58
CA SER A 316 -1.20 32.34 -26.23
C SER A 316 -2.50 32.01 -25.50
N LYS A 317 -3.57 31.62 -26.21
CA LYS A 317 -4.85 31.23 -25.61
C LYS A 317 -4.92 29.74 -25.25
N VAL A 318 -4.09 28.90 -25.87
CA VAL A 318 -4.09 27.44 -25.68
C VAL A 318 -2.76 27.04 -25.06
N ARG A 319 -2.75 26.81 -23.74
CA ARG A 319 -1.51 26.53 -23.02
C ARG A 319 -0.80 25.28 -23.54
N TRP A 320 -1.53 24.18 -23.69
CA TRP A 320 -1.03 22.90 -24.15
C TRP A 320 -2.18 22.07 -24.73
N GLU A 321 -1.86 21.10 -25.58
CA GLU A 321 -2.84 20.18 -26.18
C GLU A 321 -2.18 18.84 -26.54
N TYR A 322 -2.98 17.77 -26.65
CA TYR A 322 -2.54 16.46 -27.13
C TYR A 322 -2.17 16.49 -28.63
N CYS A 323 -1.43 15.47 -29.06
CA CYS A 323 -1.06 15.28 -30.46
C CYS A 323 -1.60 13.94 -31.00
N THR A 324 -2.08 13.96 -32.24
CA THR A 324 -2.47 12.74 -32.96
C THR A 324 -1.23 12.01 -33.46
N ILE A 325 -0.87 10.90 -32.82
CA ILE A 325 0.26 10.04 -33.24
C ILE A 325 -0.29 8.73 -33.83
N PRO A 326 0.15 8.30 -35.03
CA PRO A 326 -0.30 7.04 -35.62
C PRO A 326 0.13 5.84 -34.78
N SER A 327 -0.77 4.88 -34.60
CA SER A 327 -0.49 3.64 -33.85
C SER A 327 0.48 2.74 -34.60
N CYS A 328 1.30 1.98 -33.87
CA CYS A 328 2.22 1.03 -34.51
C CYS A 328 1.45 -0.13 -35.16
N GLU A 329 1.86 -0.55 -36.36
CA GLU A 329 1.34 -1.76 -36.97
C GLU A 329 1.64 -2.99 -36.09
N SER A 330 0.66 -3.89 -35.95
CA SER A 330 0.74 -5.03 -35.04
C SER A 330 1.78 -6.04 -35.52
N SER A 331 2.92 -6.10 -34.83
CA SER A 331 3.81 -7.27 -34.89
C SER A 331 3.28 -8.34 -33.91
N PRO A 332 3.30 -9.64 -34.27
CA PRO A 332 2.79 -10.72 -33.42
C PRO A 332 3.61 -10.94 -32.13
N LEU A 333 4.61 -10.11 -31.86
CA LEU A 333 5.50 -10.18 -30.68
C LEU A 333 5.26 -9.09 -29.63
N SER A 334 4.28 -8.20 -29.78
CA SER A 334 4.03 -7.15 -28.77
C SER A 334 2.63 -7.20 -28.16
N THR A 335 2.35 -8.27 -27.40
CA THR A 335 1.42 -8.20 -26.26
C THR A 335 2.21 -8.05 -24.96
N GLU A 336 3.13 -7.08 -24.92
CA GLU A 336 3.87 -6.80 -23.68
C GLU A 336 2.98 -6.00 -22.72
N ARG A 337 2.65 -6.65 -21.60
CA ARG A 337 2.01 -6.03 -20.42
C ARG A 337 2.96 -4.99 -19.82
N MET A 338 2.87 -3.74 -20.24
CA MET A 338 3.58 -2.63 -19.59
C MET A 338 2.80 -2.12 -18.37
N ASP A 339 3.53 -1.89 -17.28
CA ASP A 339 3.11 -1.41 -15.95
C ASP A 339 1.83 -2.08 -15.43
N VAL A 340 1.94 -3.19 -14.69
CA VAL A 340 0.80 -3.72 -13.92
C VAL A 340 0.34 -2.61 -12.98
N PRO A 341 -0.80 -1.95 -13.22
CA PRO A 341 -1.31 -0.96 -12.29
C PRO A 341 -1.54 -1.70 -10.98
N VAL A 342 -1.20 -1.09 -9.84
CA VAL A 342 -1.63 -1.62 -8.55
C VAL A 342 -3.15 -1.81 -8.65
N PRO A 343 -3.66 -3.05 -8.46
CA PRO A 343 -5.09 -3.30 -8.55
C PRO A 343 -5.86 -2.31 -7.67
N PRO A 344 -7.03 -1.81 -8.11
CA PRO A 344 -7.84 -0.93 -7.29
C PRO A 344 -8.18 -1.61 -5.97
N GLU A 345 -8.31 -0.81 -4.91
CA GLU A 345 -8.65 -1.34 -3.59
C GLU A 345 -10.05 -1.96 -3.61
N GLN A 346 -10.11 -3.29 -3.50
CA GLN A 346 -11.37 -4.04 -3.53
C GLN A 346 -11.61 -4.86 -2.26
N THR A 347 -10.80 -4.66 -1.20
CA THR A 347 -11.00 -5.34 0.09
C THR A 347 -12.39 -5.01 0.63
N PRO A 348 -13.28 -6.01 0.83
CA PRO A 348 -14.61 -5.78 1.38
C PRO A 348 -14.56 -5.06 2.73
N VAL A 349 -15.50 -4.16 2.97
CA VAL A 349 -15.51 -3.35 4.20
C VAL A 349 -16.24 -4.08 5.34
N PRO A 350 -17.44 -4.64 5.11
CA PRO A 350 -17.85 -5.87 5.77
C PRO A 350 -16.70 -6.88 5.74
N GLN A 351 -16.14 -7.18 6.91
CA GLN A 351 -15.02 -8.10 7.00
C GLN A 351 -15.44 -9.47 6.44
N ASP A 352 -14.81 -9.86 5.34
CA ASP A 352 -15.06 -11.12 4.65
C ASP A 352 -14.64 -12.31 5.52
N CYS A 353 -15.24 -13.48 5.29
CA CYS A 353 -15.01 -14.67 6.10
C CYS A 353 -14.50 -15.88 5.31
N TYR A 354 -13.84 -16.81 5.99
CA TYR A 354 -13.37 -18.07 5.40
C TYR A 354 -13.78 -19.30 6.22
N HIS A 355 -13.95 -20.45 5.54
CA HIS A 355 -14.24 -21.75 6.16
C HIS A 355 -12.97 -22.62 6.28
N GLY A 356 -12.88 -23.44 7.33
CA GLY A 356 -11.76 -24.34 7.56
C GLY A 356 -10.42 -23.58 7.64
N ASN A 357 -9.49 -23.90 6.73
CA ASN A 357 -8.23 -23.18 6.58
C ASN A 357 -8.23 -22.15 5.43
N GLY A 358 -9.38 -21.95 4.77
CA GLY A 358 -9.56 -20.94 3.73
C GLY A 358 -8.99 -21.28 2.35
N GLN A 359 -8.66 -22.54 2.07
CA GLN A 359 -8.30 -22.97 0.69
C GLN A 359 -9.42 -22.73 -0.33
N SER A 360 -10.68 -22.80 0.11
CA SER A 360 -11.86 -22.50 -0.71
C SER A 360 -12.17 -21.00 -0.80
N TYR A 361 -11.47 -20.13 -0.06
CA TYR A 361 -11.73 -18.69 -0.06
C TYR A 361 -11.44 -18.09 -1.44
N ARG A 362 -12.43 -17.38 -2.00
CA ARG A 362 -12.35 -16.73 -3.34
C ARG A 362 -12.73 -15.24 -3.30
N GLY A 363 -12.87 -14.65 -2.11
CA GLY A 363 -13.20 -13.24 -1.94
C GLY A 363 -12.12 -12.27 -2.44
N THR A 364 -12.42 -10.97 -2.39
CA THR A 364 -11.59 -9.89 -2.95
C THR A 364 -10.72 -9.18 -1.91
N SER A 365 -10.68 -9.66 -0.66
CA SER A 365 -9.75 -9.13 0.35
C SER A 365 -8.31 -9.17 -0.15
N SER A 366 -7.60 -8.05 -0.05
CA SER A 366 -6.19 -7.89 -0.45
C SER A 366 -5.39 -7.09 0.59
N THR A 367 -5.82 -7.16 1.85
CA THR A 367 -5.22 -6.45 2.99
C THR A 367 -4.84 -7.43 4.09
N THR A 368 -3.59 -7.35 4.55
CA THR A 368 -3.07 -8.21 5.63
C THR A 368 -3.60 -7.80 7.00
N ILE A 369 -3.43 -8.65 8.02
CA ILE A 369 -3.79 -8.38 9.42
C ILE A 369 -3.21 -7.06 9.97
N THR A 370 -2.03 -6.66 9.48
CA THR A 370 -1.35 -5.42 9.87
C THR A 370 -1.75 -4.21 9.01
N GLY A 371 -2.56 -4.42 7.96
CA GLY A 371 -2.99 -3.39 7.03
C GLY A 371 -2.08 -3.20 5.81
N ARG A 372 -1.09 -4.09 5.58
CA ARG A 372 -0.26 -4.05 4.37
C ARG A 372 -1.05 -4.48 3.15
N LYS A 373 -0.63 -3.99 1.98
CA LYS A 373 -1.21 -4.39 0.70
C LYS A 373 -0.57 -5.67 0.20
N CYS A 374 -1.40 -6.54 -0.35
CA CYS A 374 -0.95 -7.75 -1.01
C CYS A 374 -0.27 -7.43 -2.36
N GLN A 375 0.85 -8.09 -2.63
CA GLN A 375 1.49 -8.19 -3.93
C GLN A 375 0.64 -9.09 -4.85
N SER A 376 0.59 -8.76 -6.15
CA SER A 376 -0.09 -9.60 -7.14
C SER A 376 0.59 -10.96 -7.27
N TRP A 377 -0.17 -12.05 -7.38
CA TRP A 377 0.34 -13.41 -7.59
C TRP A 377 1.04 -13.59 -8.95
N SER A 378 0.81 -12.68 -9.89
CA SER A 378 1.54 -12.66 -11.16
C SER A 378 2.79 -11.77 -11.11
N SER A 379 2.97 -10.97 -10.05
CA SER A 379 4.11 -10.08 -9.90
C SER A 379 5.28 -10.83 -9.24
N MET A 380 6.48 -10.64 -9.76
CA MET A 380 7.72 -11.14 -9.16
C MET A 380 8.46 -10.09 -8.31
N THR A 381 7.80 -8.96 -8.04
CA THR A 381 8.33 -7.82 -7.29
C THR A 381 7.30 -7.31 -6.25
N PRO A 382 7.72 -6.94 -5.02
CA PRO A 382 9.11 -7.01 -4.52
C PRO A 382 9.61 -8.44 -4.23
N HIS A 383 8.71 -9.40 -4.03
CA HIS A 383 9.09 -10.77 -3.65
C HIS A 383 8.99 -11.73 -4.83
N ARG A 384 10.12 -12.30 -5.28
CA ARG A 384 10.09 -13.43 -6.22
C ARG A 384 9.50 -14.68 -5.54
N HIS A 385 8.67 -15.43 -6.25
CA HIS A 385 8.01 -16.63 -5.72
C HIS A 385 7.56 -17.61 -6.82
N LEU A 386 7.21 -18.83 -6.41
CA LEU A 386 6.71 -19.90 -7.31
C LEU A 386 5.19 -20.13 -7.20
N LYS A 387 4.50 -19.41 -6.32
CA LYS A 387 3.04 -19.48 -6.17
C LYS A 387 2.35 -18.66 -7.26
N THR A 388 2.38 -19.17 -8.48
CA THR A 388 1.77 -18.53 -9.66
C THR A 388 0.53 -19.30 -10.12
N PRO A 389 -0.37 -18.67 -10.90
CA PRO A 389 -1.54 -19.35 -11.45
C PRO A 389 -1.20 -20.62 -12.24
N GLU A 390 -0.04 -20.64 -12.90
CA GLU A 390 0.43 -21.77 -13.69
C GLU A 390 0.81 -22.97 -12.80
N ASN A 391 1.45 -22.71 -11.66
CA ASN A 391 1.86 -23.76 -10.72
C ASN A 391 0.72 -24.20 -9.79
N TYR A 392 -0.26 -23.33 -9.53
CA TYR A 392 -1.41 -23.58 -8.64
C TYR A 392 -2.74 -23.20 -9.31
N PRO A 393 -3.15 -23.91 -10.39
CA PRO A 393 -4.30 -23.51 -11.21
C PRO A 393 -5.63 -23.51 -10.44
N ASN A 394 -5.77 -24.42 -9.48
CA ASN A 394 -7.01 -24.57 -8.71
C ASN A 394 -7.10 -23.64 -7.49
N ALA A 395 -6.00 -22.97 -7.12
CA ALA A 395 -5.95 -22.10 -5.95
C ALA A 395 -6.61 -20.72 -6.21
N GLY A 396 -6.99 -20.42 -7.45
CA GLY A 396 -7.66 -19.17 -7.80
C GLY A 396 -6.78 -17.93 -7.59
N LEU A 397 -5.48 -18.04 -7.89
CA LEU A 397 -4.48 -16.98 -7.69
C LEU A 397 -4.65 -15.81 -8.66
N THR A 398 -5.74 -15.06 -8.51
CA THR A 398 -6.06 -13.89 -9.34
C THR A 398 -5.71 -12.59 -8.64
N MET A 399 -5.22 -11.61 -9.40
CA MET A 399 -4.86 -10.28 -8.90
C MET A 399 -3.91 -10.38 -7.68
N ASN A 400 -4.16 -9.58 -6.63
CA ASN A 400 -3.48 -9.61 -5.36
C ASN A 400 -4.39 -10.08 -4.21
N TYR A 401 -5.43 -10.86 -4.51
CA TYR A 401 -6.36 -11.29 -3.48
C TYR A 401 -5.75 -12.34 -2.54
N CYS A 402 -6.16 -12.34 -1.28
CA CYS A 402 -5.79 -13.33 -0.28
C CYS A 402 -6.18 -14.74 -0.72
N ARG A 403 -5.24 -15.69 -0.67
CA ARG A 403 -5.45 -17.09 -1.05
C ARG A 403 -4.67 -18.01 -0.12
N ASN A 404 -4.89 -19.31 -0.25
CA ASN A 404 -4.14 -20.31 0.51
C ASN A 404 -3.70 -21.47 -0.40
N PRO A 405 -2.71 -21.26 -1.28
CA PRO A 405 -2.28 -22.26 -2.26
C PRO A 405 -1.50 -23.44 -1.66
N ASP A 406 -0.96 -23.29 -0.47
CA ASP A 406 -0.08 -24.26 0.22
C ASP A 406 -0.70 -24.85 1.49
N ALA A 407 -2.02 -24.69 1.65
CA ALA A 407 -2.81 -25.27 2.74
C ALA A 407 -2.34 -24.86 4.15
N ASP A 408 -1.85 -23.63 4.31
CA ASP A 408 -1.57 -23.01 5.62
C ASP A 408 -2.87 -22.85 6.44
N LYS A 409 -2.80 -22.31 7.65
CA LYS A 409 -3.89 -22.20 8.63
C LYS A 409 -4.99 -21.21 8.23
N SER A 410 -4.67 -20.22 7.40
CA SER A 410 -5.56 -19.12 7.01
C SER A 410 -5.10 -18.53 5.68
N PRO A 411 -5.98 -17.89 4.88
CA PRO A 411 -5.56 -17.18 3.69
C PRO A 411 -4.49 -16.13 3.99
N TRP A 412 -3.49 -16.04 3.10
CA TRP A 412 -2.35 -15.15 3.19
C TRP A 412 -2.01 -14.56 1.82
N CYS A 413 -1.07 -13.62 1.80
CA CYS A 413 -0.51 -13.08 0.57
C CYS A 413 0.94 -12.62 0.75
N TYR A 414 1.70 -12.53 -0.33
CA TYR A 414 2.96 -11.77 -0.34
C TYR A 414 2.65 -10.28 -0.11
N THR A 415 3.50 -9.54 0.61
CA THR A 415 3.24 -8.11 0.87
C THR A 415 3.96 -7.21 -0.12
N THR A 416 3.46 -6.00 -0.34
CA THR A 416 4.18 -4.98 -1.14
C THR A 416 5.34 -4.32 -0.40
N ASP A 417 5.58 -4.63 0.89
CA ASP A 417 6.74 -4.19 1.66
C ASP A 417 7.91 -5.16 1.41
N PRO A 418 9.06 -4.71 0.85
CA PRO A 418 10.20 -5.57 0.56
C PRO A 418 10.84 -6.14 1.82
N ARG A 419 10.55 -5.60 3.01
CA ARG A 419 11.06 -6.12 4.30
C ARG A 419 10.20 -7.24 4.88
N VAL A 420 8.94 -7.35 4.43
CA VAL A 420 7.99 -8.34 4.96
C VAL A 420 7.52 -9.21 3.80
N ARG A 421 8.05 -10.43 3.71
CA ARG A 421 7.80 -11.32 2.58
C ARG A 421 6.32 -11.63 2.40
N TRP A 422 5.65 -12.08 3.47
CA TRP A 422 4.25 -12.49 3.45
C TRP A 422 3.61 -12.30 4.83
N GLU A 423 2.28 -12.20 4.87
CA GLU A 423 1.48 -12.16 6.12
C GLU A 423 0.09 -12.78 5.89
N PHE A 424 -0.57 -13.20 6.97
CA PHE A 424 -1.98 -13.60 6.92
C PHE A 424 -2.91 -12.42 6.60
N CYS A 425 -4.05 -12.74 6.02
CA CYS A 425 -5.05 -11.76 5.63
C CYS A 425 -6.01 -11.39 6.76
N ASN A 426 -6.52 -10.14 6.70
CA ASN A 426 -7.47 -9.61 7.69
C ASN A 426 -8.89 -10.18 7.48
N LEU A 427 -9.06 -11.48 7.65
CA LEU A 427 -10.32 -12.21 7.46
C LEU A 427 -10.80 -12.83 8.78
N LYS A 428 -12.12 -12.92 8.97
CA LYS A 428 -12.71 -13.67 10.08
C LYS A 428 -13.01 -15.11 9.67
N LYS A 429 -13.11 -16.04 10.61
CA LYS A 429 -13.72 -17.35 10.31
C LYS A 429 -15.23 -17.17 10.18
N CYS A 430 -15.84 -17.84 9.21
CA CYS A 430 -17.29 -17.82 9.08
C CYS A 430 -17.90 -18.53 10.31
N SER A 431 -18.94 -17.95 10.89
CA SER A 431 -19.74 -18.62 11.93
C SER A 431 -20.38 -19.84 11.30
N GLU A 432 -20.06 -21.05 11.77
CA GLU A 432 -20.76 -22.26 11.34
C GLU A 432 -22.19 -22.17 11.85
N THR A 433 -23.13 -21.77 11.01
CA THR A 433 -24.54 -22.13 11.22
C THR A 433 -24.65 -23.63 10.98
N PRO A 434 -25.02 -24.45 11.98
CA PRO A 434 -25.49 -25.78 11.69
C PRO A 434 -26.71 -25.63 10.78
N GLU A 435 -26.75 -26.36 9.67
CA GLU A 435 -27.96 -26.48 8.86
C GLU A 435 -29.12 -26.91 9.77
N GLN A 436 -30.02 -25.97 10.09
CA GLN A 436 -31.20 -26.25 10.89
C GLN A 436 -32.20 -27.02 10.03
N VAL A 437 -32.29 -28.33 10.29
CA VAL A 437 -33.55 -29.06 10.10
C VAL A 437 -34.58 -28.42 11.04
N PRO A 438 -35.78 -28.03 10.58
CA PRO A 438 -36.73 -27.29 11.39
C PRO A 438 -37.31 -28.18 12.49
N ALA A 439 -36.94 -27.94 13.74
CA ALA A 439 -37.61 -28.46 14.91
C ALA A 439 -38.38 -27.34 15.62
N ALA A 440 -39.59 -27.67 16.08
CA ALA A 440 -40.64 -26.80 16.60
C ALA A 440 -40.21 -25.97 17.84
N PRO A 441 -40.89 -24.83 18.12
CA PRO A 441 -40.47 -23.89 19.14
C PRO A 441 -40.83 -24.36 20.57
N GLN A 442 -39.87 -24.30 21.48
CA GLN A 442 -40.10 -24.29 22.93
C GLN A 442 -39.67 -22.95 23.54
N ALA A 443 -40.40 -22.56 24.59
CA ALA A 443 -40.49 -21.24 25.20
C ALA A 443 -39.19 -20.74 25.89
N PRO A 444 -39.05 -19.42 26.14
CA PRO A 444 -37.79 -18.82 26.56
C PRO A 444 -37.55 -18.94 28.07
N GLY A 445 -36.45 -19.60 28.44
CA GLY A 445 -35.80 -19.43 29.73
C GLY A 445 -34.90 -18.20 29.68
N VAL A 446 -35.05 -17.31 30.65
CA VAL A 446 -34.20 -16.13 30.83
C VAL A 446 -32.88 -16.57 31.43
N GLU A 447 -31.82 -16.58 30.64
CA GLU A 447 -30.43 -16.57 31.10
C GLU A 447 -29.74 -15.34 30.53
N ASN A 448 -29.13 -14.53 31.42
CA ASN A 448 -28.32 -13.38 31.02
C ASN A 448 -27.18 -13.85 30.11
N PRO A 449 -26.87 -13.14 29.00
CA PRO A 449 -25.79 -13.56 28.11
C PRO A 449 -24.44 -13.49 28.83
N PRO A 450 -23.60 -14.54 28.75
CA PRO A 450 -22.23 -14.47 29.25
C PRO A 450 -21.46 -13.41 28.45
N GLU A 451 -20.59 -12.63 29.12
CA GLU A 451 -19.64 -11.74 28.46
C GLU A 451 -18.96 -12.50 27.30
N ALA A 452 -19.03 -11.96 26.09
CA ALA A 452 -18.51 -12.62 24.91
C ALA A 452 -17.00 -12.90 25.06
N ASP A 453 -16.60 -14.17 24.97
CA ASP A 453 -15.19 -14.59 25.03
C ASP A 453 -14.48 -14.25 23.69
N CYS A 454 -14.14 -12.98 23.52
CA CYS A 454 -13.67 -12.40 22.26
C CYS A 454 -12.49 -11.44 22.47
N ARG A 455 -11.69 -11.21 21.41
CA ARG A 455 -10.54 -10.30 21.39
C ARG A 455 -10.83 -8.99 20.67
N ILE A 456 -10.12 -7.94 21.08
CA ILE A 456 -10.06 -6.65 20.37
C ILE A 456 -8.65 -6.49 19.78
N GLY A 457 -8.56 -6.04 18.53
CA GLY A 457 -7.31 -5.95 17.77
C GLY A 457 -6.53 -7.27 17.74
N MET A 458 -5.22 -7.20 18.03
CA MET A 458 -4.35 -8.38 18.14
C MET A 458 -4.54 -9.18 19.44
N GLY A 459 -5.45 -8.80 20.34
CA GLY A 459 -5.73 -9.55 21.57
C GLY A 459 -4.68 -9.36 22.68
N LYS A 460 -3.90 -8.27 22.67
CA LYS A 460 -2.97 -7.94 23.78
C LYS A 460 -3.70 -7.74 25.12
N SER A 461 -4.88 -7.14 25.06
CA SER A 461 -5.79 -6.95 26.20
C SER A 461 -6.75 -8.12 26.43
N TYR A 462 -6.65 -9.20 25.64
CA TYR A 462 -7.55 -10.34 25.80
C TYR A 462 -7.33 -11.01 27.16
N ARG A 463 -8.42 -11.22 27.90
CA ARG A 463 -8.43 -11.86 29.23
C ARG A 463 -9.46 -12.99 29.34
N GLY A 464 -9.93 -13.51 28.21
CA GLY A 464 -10.90 -14.60 28.17
C GLY A 464 -10.32 -15.95 28.60
N LYS A 465 -11.13 -17.01 28.49
CA LYS A 465 -10.84 -18.33 29.10
C LYS A 465 -10.52 -19.43 28.08
N LYS A 466 -10.36 -19.09 26.80
CA LYS A 466 -9.89 -20.04 25.77
C LYS A 466 -8.56 -20.66 26.22
N ALA A 467 -8.46 -21.99 26.23
CA ALA A 467 -7.28 -22.75 26.67
C ALA A 467 -6.88 -23.87 25.69
N THR A 468 -7.31 -23.74 24.44
CA THR A 468 -7.06 -24.72 23.38
C THR A 468 -6.56 -23.99 22.14
N THR A 469 -5.53 -24.56 21.52
CA THR A 469 -4.92 -24.05 20.29
C THR A 469 -5.82 -24.30 19.07
N VAL A 470 -5.53 -23.65 17.94
CA VAL A 470 -6.24 -23.83 16.66
C VAL A 470 -6.23 -25.30 16.19
N ALA A 471 -5.16 -26.04 16.50
CA ALA A 471 -5.04 -27.46 16.19
C ALA A 471 -5.76 -28.40 17.18
N GLY A 472 -6.51 -27.84 18.15
CA GLY A 472 -7.19 -28.62 19.18
C GLY A 472 -6.30 -29.12 20.32
N VAL A 473 -5.01 -28.73 20.35
CA VAL A 473 -4.07 -29.11 21.42
C VAL A 473 -4.33 -28.26 22.67
N PRO A 474 -4.45 -28.86 23.87
CA PRO A 474 -4.56 -28.12 25.12
C PRO A 474 -3.33 -27.27 25.42
N CYS A 475 -3.55 -26.10 26.02
CA CYS A 475 -2.49 -25.24 26.49
C CYS A 475 -1.84 -25.79 27.76
N GLN A 476 -0.52 -25.68 27.85
CA GLN A 476 0.27 -25.81 29.08
C GLN A 476 0.03 -24.57 29.96
N GLU A 477 0.03 -24.74 31.28
CA GLU A 477 -0.06 -23.61 32.21
C GLU A 477 1.16 -22.70 32.13
N TRP A 478 0.96 -21.39 32.18
CA TRP A 478 2.04 -20.39 32.10
C TRP A 478 3.03 -20.46 33.27
N ALA A 479 2.61 -21.02 34.41
CA ALA A 479 3.50 -21.27 35.54
C ALA A 479 4.17 -22.65 35.48
N ALA A 480 3.64 -23.58 34.68
CA ALA A 480 4.18 -24.94 34.57
C ALA A 480 5.45 -24.93 33.71
N GLN A 481 6.43 -25.74 34.10
CA GLN A 481 7.69 -25.91 33.36
C GLN A 481 7.75 -27.28 32.65
N GLU A 482 6.61 -27.95 32.51
CA GLU A 482 6.45 -29.21 31.82
C GLU A 482 5.13 -29.21 31.01
N PRO A 483 5.10 -29.82 29.80
CA PRO A 483 6.21 -30.53 29.13
C PRO A 483 7.31 -29.62 28.59
N HIS A 484 7.09 -28.31 28.46
CA HIS A 484 8.09 -27.36 27.97
C HIS A 484 8.62 -26.46 29.07
N GLN A 485 9.94 -26.37 29.21
CA GLN A 485 10.58 -25.36 30.06
C GLN A 485 10.67 -24.03 29.31
N HIS A 486 10.36 -22.93 29.98
CA HIS A 486 10.43 -21.58 29.41
C HIS A 486 10.82 -20.53 30.46
N SER A 487 11.80 -19.70 30.11
CA SER A 487 12.36 -18.64 30.95
C SER A 487 11.73 -17.26 30.72
N ILE A 488 10.89 -17.13 29.70
CA ILE A 488 10.18 -15.90 29.32
C ILE A 488 8.68 -16.21 29.15
N PHE A 489 7.85 -15.20 29.36
CA PHE A 489 6.38 -15.35 29.41
C PHE A 489 5.92 -16.26 30.56
N THR A 490 6.51 -16.05 31.74
CA THR A 490 5.97 -16.58 33.00
C THR A 490 5.17 -15.48 33.72
N PRO A 491 4.29 -15.82 34.68
CA PRO A 491 3.58 -14.84 35.49
C PRO A 491 4.51 -13.82 36.17
N GLU A 492 5.73 -14.23 36.51
CA GLU A 492 6.74 -13.38 37.15
C GLU A 492 7.42 -12.43 36.15
N THR A 493 7.72 -12.88 34.94
CA THR A 493 8.38 -12.03 33.92
C THR A 493 7.42 -11.05 33.26
N ASN A 494 6.12 -11.38 33.19
CA ASN A 494 5.10 -10.59 32.49
C ASN A 494 3.82 -10.41 33.33
N PRO A 495 3.88 -9.76 34.51
CA PRO A 495 2.78 -9.73 35.47
C PRO A 495 1.53 -8.99 34.96
N GLN A 496 1.70 -8.04 34.03
CA GLN A 496 0.59 -7.26 33.46
C GLN A 496 -0.13 -7.97 32.30
N SER A 497 0.40 -9.09 31.83
CA SER A 497 -0.14 -9.81 30.66
C SER A 497 -1.25 -10.81 31.02
N GLY A 498 -1.58 -10.95 32.31
CA GLY A 498 -2.66 -11.83 32.78
C GLY A 498 -2.41 -13.30 32.47
N LEU A 499 -1.15 -13.76 32.60
CA LEU A 499 -0.70 -15.12 32.32
C LEU A 499 -1.19 -16.12 33.37
N GLU A 500 -2.51 -16.21 33.52
CA GLU A 500 -3.18 -17.04 34.51
C GLU A 500 -3.51 -18.42 33.92
N ARG A 501 -3.28 -19.46 34.72
CA ARG A 501 -3.54 -20.87 34.34
C ARG A 501 -2.92 -21.19 32.98
N ASN A 502 -3.68 -21.81 32.08
CA ASN A 502 -3.28 -22.14 30.72
C ASN A 502 -4.08 -21.36 29.66
N TYR A 503 -4.64 -20.20 30.01
CA TYR A 503 -5.46 -19.46 29.06
C TYR A 503 -4.60 -18.82 27.96
N CYS A 504 -5.12 -18.77 26.75
CA CYS A 504 -4.47 -18.14 25.61
C CYS A 504 -4.26 -16.64 25.87
N ARG A 505 -3.05 -16.14 25.63
CA ARG A 505 -2.67 -14.73 25.86
C ARG A 505 -1.79 -14.24 24.73
N ASN A 506 -1.68 -12.91 24.60
CA ASN A 506 -0.77 -12.28 23.66
C ASN A 506 0.17 -11.31 24.41
N PRO A 507 1.11 -11.83 25.23
CA PRO A 507 1.96 -11.00 26.10
C PRO A 507 3.01 -10.19 25.32
N ASP A 508 3.42 -10.68 24.16
CA ASP A 508 4.41 -10.09 23.26
C ASP A 508 3.81 -9.16 22.20
N GLY A 509 2.49 -9.19 22.02
CA GLY A 509 1.81 -8.42 20.96
C GLY A 509 2.06 -9.02 19.58
N ASP A 510 2.20 -10.35 19.50
CA ASP A 510 2.26 -11.09 18.25
C ASP A 510 1.04 -10.74 17.37
N VAL A 511 1.33 -10.42 16.10
CA VAL A 511 0.32 -10.02 15.11
C VAL A 511 -0.72 -11.11 14.84
N ASN A 512 -0.34 -12.38 15.00
CA ASN A 512 -1.19 -13.54 14.75
C ASN A 512 -2.21 -13.80 15.88
N GLY A 513 -2.10 -13.06 16.99
CA GLY A 513 -3.07 -13.06 18.06
C GLY A 513 -2.67 -13.89 19.28
N PRO A 514 -3.62 -14.19 20.18
CA PRO A 514 -3.36 -14.98 21.37
C PRO A 514 -2.81 -16.37 21.07
N TRP A 515 -1.82 -16.79 21.86
CA TRP A 515 -1.17 -18.09 21.80
C TRP A 515 -0.95 -18.66 23.20
N CYS A 516 -0.47 -19.90 23.27
CA CYS A 516 -0.05 -20.55 24.50
C CYS A 516 1.04 -21.59 24.22
N TYR A 517 1.84 -21.92 25.24
CA TYR A 517 2.63 -23.16 25.22
C TYR A 517 1.69 -24.36 25.14
N THR A 518 2.07 -25.41 24.42
CA THR A 518 1.15 -26.54 24.18
C THR A 518 1.52 -27.76 25.00
N MET A 519 0.53 -28.59 25.35
CA MET A 519 0.77 -29.89 25.97
C MET A 519 1.39 -30.93 25.02
N ASN A 520 1.63 -30.60 23.75
CA ASN A 520 2.30 -31.49 22.79
C ASN A 520 3.82 -31.35 22.91
N PRO A 521 4.57 -32.39 23.29
CA PRO A 521 6.03 -32.33 23.44
C PRO A 521 6.79 -31.98 22.16
N ARG A 522 6.18 -32.18 20.98
CA ARG A 522 6.79 -31.88 19.68
C ARG A 522 6.52 -30.45 19.19
N LYS A 523 5.68 -29.69 19.90
CA LYS A 523 5.28 -28.35 19.49
C LYS A 523 5.26 -27.42 20.71
N LEU A 524 6.31 -26.59 20.80
CA LEU A 524 6.51 -25.69 21.94
C LEU A 524 5.29 -24.79 22.21
N PHE A 525 4.81 -24.09 21.18
CA PHE A 525 3.66 -23.20 21.28
C PHE A 525 2.78 -23.28 20.02
N ASP A 526 1.54 -22.84 20.15
CA ASP A 526 0.63 -22.65 19.01
C ASP A 526 -0.39 -21.56 19.32
N TYR A 527 -0.97 -21.00 18.26
CA TYR A 527 -1.97 -19.93 18.38
C TYR A 527 -3.33 -20.49 18.78
N CYS A 528 -4.18 -19.63 19.34
CA CYS A 528 -5.53 -19.95 19.73
C CYS A 528 -6.58 -19.25 18.87
N ASP A 529 -7.69 -19.94 18.64
CA ASP A 529 -8.82 -19.38 17.90
C ASP A 529 -9.76 -18.58 18.82
N VAL A 530 -9.39 -17.33 19.05
CA VAL A 530 -10.18 -16.37 19.85
C VAL A 530 -10.95 -15.43 18.91
N PRO A 531 -12.29 -15.44 18.87
CA PRO A 531 -13.06 -14.62 17.92
C PRO A 531 -12.90 -13.12 18.19
N GLN A 532 -13.04 -12.27 17.17
CA GLN A 532 -13.09 -10.82 17.35
C GLN A 532 -14.43 -10.42 17.98
N CYS A 533 -14.46 -9.47 18.91
CA CYS A 533 -15.73 -9.03 19.50
C CYS A 533 -16.68 -8.43 18.45
N GLU A 534 -17.95 -8.85 18.47
CA GLU A 534 -19.01 -8.26 17.64
C GLU A 534 -19.43 -6.91 18.24
N SER A 535 -18.90 -5.82 17.70
CA SER A 535 -19.50 -4.49 17.82
C SER A 535 -20.65 -4.40 16.81
N SER A 536 -21.89 -4.19 17.24
CA SER A 536 -23.04 -4.23 16.32
C SER A 536 -22.96 -3.18 15.20
N PHE A 537 -22.41 -1.99 15.44
CA PHE A 537 -22.18 -0.95 14.41
C PHE A 537 -20.99 -0.03 14.76
N ASP A 538 -19.77 -0.48 14.46
CA ASP A 538 -18.56 0.34 14.53
C ASP A 538 -18.61 1.53 13.55
N CYS A 539 -18.01 2.66 13.91
CA CYS A 539 -17.89 3.79 12.99
C CYS A 539 -17.17 3.39 11.69
N GLY A 540 -17.54 4.00 10.57
CA GLY A 540 -16.87 3.80 9.28
C GLY A 540 -17.04 2.40 8.68
N LYS A 541 -17.86 1.52 9.27
CA LYS A 541 -18.10 0.15 8.80
C LYS A 541 -19.54 -0.02 8.30
N PRO A 542 -19.81 0.27 7.00
CA PRO A 542 -21.13 0.05 6.42
C PRO A 542 -21.49 -1.43 6.42
N GLN A 543 -22.77 -1.73 6.61
CA GLN A 543 -23.29 -3.10 6.53
C GLN A 543 -23.62 -3.53 5.10
N VAL A 544 -23.77 -2.56 4.19
CA VAL A 544 -23.91 -2.77 2.76
C VAL A 544 -22.59 -2.40 2.10
N GLU A 545 -22.01 -3.32 1.33
CA GLU A 545 -20.75 -3.08 0.64
C GLU A 545 -20.91 -1.93 -0.38
N PRO A 546 -20.05 -0.88 -0.33
CA PRO A 546 -20.02 0.15 -1.36
C PRO A 546 -19.70 -0.42 -2.73
N LYS A 547 -20.24 0.19 -3.78
CA LYS A 547 -20.05 -0.29 -5.15
C LYS A 547 -18.59 -0.12 -5.63
N LYS A 548 -17.84 0.79 -4.99
CA LYS A 548 -16.43 1.12 -5.27
C LYS A 548 -16.21 1.43 -6.75
N CYS A 549 -17.04 2.33 -7.27
CA CYS A 549 -17.07 2.58 -8.71
C CYS A 549 -15.72 2.96 -9.31
N SER A 550 -15.42 2.33 -10.45
CA SER A 550 -14.09 2.33 -11.04
C SER A 550 -13.69 3.67 -11.64
N GLY A 551 -12.38 3.96 -11.56
CA GLY A 551 -11.54 4.90 -12.32
C GLY A 551 -12.17 5.82 -13.38
N ARG A 552 -12.86 5.17 -14.31
CA ARG A 552 -13.05 5.65 -15.68
C ARG A 552 -14.45 6.22 -15.94
N ILE A 553 -15.35 6.17 -14.96
CA ILE A 553 -16.73 6.65 -15.14
C ILE A 553 -16.79 8.14 -14.79
N VAL A 554 -17.08 8.96 -15.81
CA VAL A 554 -17.32 10.41 -15.69
C VAL A 554 -18.59 10.64 -14.87
N GLY A 555 -18.51 11.49 -13.84
CA GLY A 555 -19.66 11.80 -12.96
C GLY A 555 -20.00 10.75 -11.90
N GLY A 556 -19.11 9.78 -11.66
CA GLY A 556 -19.31 8.74 -10.65
C GLY A 556 -20.38 7.72 -11.04
N CYS A 557 -20.99 7.08 -10.05
CA CYS A 557 -22.06 6.12 -10.27
C CYS A 557 -23.11 6.20 -9.16
N VAL A 558 -24.29 5.63 -9.40
CA VAL A 558 -25.27 5.40 -8.34
C VAL A 558 -24.68 4.38 -7.35
N SER A 559 -24.61 4.80 -6.08
CA SER A 559 -24.15 3.98 -4.96
C SER A 559 -25.13 2.85 -4.66
N ASN A 560 -24.66 1.82 -3.95
CA ASN A 560 -25.59 0.86 -3.38
C ASN A 560 -26.41 1.54 -2.26
N PRO A 561 -27.74 1.36 -2.19
CA PRO A 561 -28.55 1.94 -1.13
C PRO A 561 -27.96 1.64 0.25
N HIS A 562 -27.79 2.69 1.05
CA HIS A 562 -27.27 2.64 2.42
C HIS A 562 -25.83 2.11 2.57
N SER A 563 -25.04 2.02 1.50
CA SER A 563 -23.60 1.67 1.61
C SER A 563 -22.73 2.79 2.20
N TRP A 564 -23.30 4.00 2.34
CA TRP A 564 -22.66 5.17 2.95
C TRP A 564 -23.52 5.72 4.10
N PRO A 565 -23.67 4.96 5.20
CA PRO A 565 -24.70 5.18 6.23
C PRO A 565 -24.48 6.42 7.11
N TRP A 566 -23.33 7.09 6.97
CA TRP A 566 -23.05 8.39 7.59
C TRP A 566 -23.46 9.58 6.75
N GLN A 567 -23.86 9.37 5.49
CA GLN A 567 -24.26 10.43 4.59
C GLN A 567 -25.47 11.18 5.16
N VAL A 568 -25.33 12.49 5.29
CA VAL A 568 -26.42 13.39 5.68
C VAL A 568 -26.89 14.17 4.45
N SER A 569 -28.21 14.31 4.33
CA SER A 569 -28.83 15.35 3.50
C SER A 569 -29.30 16.48 4.42
N LEU A 570 -28.64 17.64 4.34
CA LEU A 570 -29.14 18.87 4.98
C LEU A 570 -30.26 19.47 4.13
N ARG A 571 -31.41 19.67 4.77
CA ARG A 571 -32.59 20.23 4.10
C ARG A 571 -33.02 21.55 4.72
N ARG A 572 -33.43 22.47 3.85
CA ARG A 572 -34.08 23.73 4.19
C ARG A 572 -35.46 23.74 3.54
N SER A 573 -36.51 23.90 4.36
CA SER A 573 -37.90 23.84 3.88
C SER A 573 -38.18 22.58 3.03
N SER A 574 -37.69 21.42 3.48
CA SER A 574 -37.81 20.10 2.84
C SER A 574 -37.04 19.89 1.53
N ARG A 575 -36.30 20.88 1.04
CA ARG A 575 -35.42 20.76 -0.13
C ARG A 575 -33.97 20.49 0.29
N HIS A 576 -33.32 19.52 -0.34
CA HIS A 576 -31.88 19.27 -0.19
C HIS A 576 -31.07 20.47 -0.73
N PHE A 577 -30.02 20.85 -0.02
CA PHE A 577 -29.15 21.95 -0.46
C PHE A 577 -27.66 21.74 -0.12
N CYS A 578 -27.35 20.94 0.90
CA CYS A 578 -25.98 20.57 1.28
C CYS A 578 -25.93 19.13 1.79
N GLY A 579 -24.73 18.55 1.72
CA GLY A 579 -24.37 17.33 2.40
C GLY A 579 -23.91 17.55 3.85
N GLY A 580 -23.62 16.45 4.52
CA GLY A 580 -23.01 16.41 5.84
C GLY A 580 -22.55 14.99 6.15
N THR A 581 -21.87 14.83 7.28
CA THR A 581 -21.43 13.53 7.77
C THR A 581 -21.85 13.33 9.22
N LEU A 582 -22.56 12.24 9.51
CA LEU A 582 -22.79 11.82 10.89
C LEU A 582 -21.46 11.33 11.50
N ILE A 583 -21.01 11.95 12.58
CA ILE A 583 -19.74 11.62 13.26
C ILE A 583 -19.97 11.02 14.65
N SER A 584 -21.16 11.19 15.21
CA SER A 584 -21.65 10.60 16.46
C SER A 584 -23.18 10.67 16.45
N PRO A 585 -23.92 9.86 17.24
CA PRO A 585 -25.39 9.84 17.22
C PRO A 585 -26.06 11.23 17.35
N GLU A 586 -25.43 12.21 18.00
CA GLU A 586 -25.98 13.56 18.18
C GLU A 586 -25.29 14.64 17.34
N TRP A 587 -24.31 14.28 16.51
CA TRP A 587 -23.40 15.25 15.91
C TRP A 587 -23.18 15.01 14.42
N VAL A 588 -23.40 16.07 13.64
CA VAL A 588 -23.14 16.12 12.20
C VAL A 588 -22.07 17.16 11.90
N LEU A 589 -21.10 16.78 11.06
CA LEU A 589 -20.08 17.65 10.51
C LEU A 589 -20.47 18.08 9.09
N THR A 590 -20.33 19.36 8.76
CA THR A 590 -20.62 19.91 7.43
C THR A 590 -19.72 21.13 7.15
N ALA A 591 -19.87 21.78 5.99
CA ALA A 591 -19.16 23.01 5.65
C ALA A 591 -19.82 24.23 6.32
N ALA A 592 -19.03 25.24 6.67
CA ALA A 592 -19.56 26.45 7.30
C ALA A 592 -20.41 27.27 6.33
N HIS A 593 -20.05 27.31 5.04
CA HIS A 593 -20.78 28.08 4.03
C HIS A 593 -22.20 27.56 3.76
N CYS A 594 -22.49 26.28 4.08
CA CYS A 594 -23.86 25.74 4.07
C CYS A 594 -24.78 26.49 5.06
N LEU A 595 -24.19 27.26 5.98
CA LEU A 595 -24.86 27.90 7.10
C LEU A 595 -24.75 29.43 7.05
N ASP A 596 -24.41 30.02 5.89
CA ASP A 596 -24.27 31.48 5.78
C ASP A 596 -25.60 32.23 5.64
N ASN A 597 -26.64 31.59 5.09
CA ASN A 597 -27.97 32.20 4.91
C ASN A 597 -29.01 31.72 5.94
N ILE A 598 -28.67 31.80 7.24
CA ILE A 598 -29.56 31.36 8.34
C ILE A 598 -30.73 32.32 8.50
N LEU A 599 -31.96 31.82 8.29
CA LEU A 599 -33.19 32.52 8.69
C LEU A 599 -33.61 32.17 10.12
N ALA A 600 -33.55 30.88 10.50
CA ALA A 600 -33.64 30.35 11.88
C ALA A 600 -33.21 28.87 11.92
N LEU A 601 -32.67 28.38 13.05
CA LEU A 601 -32.22 26.99 13.20
C LEU A 601 -33.34 25.96 12.98
N SER A 602 -34.60 26.32 13.28
CA SER A 602 -35.79 25.49 13.07
C SER A 602 -36.04 25.12 11.59
N PHE A 603 -35.46 25.84 10.64
CA PHE A 603 -35.57 25.53 9.20
C PHE A 603 -34.60 24.45 8.74
N TYR A 604 -33.59 24.11 9.54
CA TYR A 604 -32.58 23.11 9.20
C TYR A 604 -32.98 21.74 9.74
N LYS A 605 -33.06 20.78 8.83
CA LYS A 605 -33.36 19.38 9.15
C LYS A 605 -32.23 18.49 8.63
N VAL A 606 -31.80 17.58 9.49
CA VAL A 606 -30.84 16.51 9.16
C VAL A 606 -31.65 15.28 8.77
N ILE A 607 -31.39 14.78 7.56
CA ILE A 607 -31.98 13.55 7.03
C ILE A 607 -30.90 12.48 6.98
N LEU A 608 -31.13 11.35 7.66
CA LEU A 608 -30.21 10.20 7.76
C LEU A 608 -30.84 8.95 7.15
N GLY A 609 -30.01 8.08 6.57
CA GLY A 609 -30.42 6.81 5.99
C GLY A 609 -31.08 6.91 4.60
N ALA A 610 -31.13 8.11 4.01
CA ALA A 610 -31.73 8.32 2.69
C ALA A 610 -30.83 7.81 1.55
N HIS A 611 -31.45 7.23 0.53
CA HIS A 611 -30.83 6.99 -0.77
C HIS A 611 -31.45 7.90 -1.85
N ASN A 612 -32.76 8.18 -1.75
CA ASN A 612 -33.45 9.08 -2.67
C ASN A 612 -33.56 10.51 -2.11
N GLU A 613 -33.21 11.51 -2.92
CA GLU A 613 -33.28 12.92 -2.56
C GLU A 613 -34.73 13.40 -2.42
N LYS A 614 -35.62 12.96 -3.31
CA LYS A 614 -36.99 13.48 -3.45
C LYS A 614 -38.01 12.63 -2.70
N VAL A 615 -37.85 11.31 -2.72
CA VAL A 615 -38.78 10.35 -2.12
C VAL A 615 -38.43 10.11 -0.65
N ARG A 616 -39.43 10.19 0.23
CA ARG A 616 -39.26 9.87 1.65
C ARG A 616 -39.39 8.36 1.86
N GLU A 617 -38.26 7.70 2.09
CA GLU A 617 -38.19 6.28 2.42
C GLU A 617 -38.62 6.04 3.89
N GLN A 618 -39.20 4.88 4.19
CA GLN A 618 -39.75 4.59 5.53
C GLN A 618 -38.68 4.52 6.63
N SER A 619 -37.46 4.11 6.28
CA SER A 619 -36.35 3.95 7.23
C SER A 619 -35.57 5.24 7.50
N VAL A 620 -35.93 6.33 6.82
CA VAL A 620 -35.26 7.63 6.95
C VAL A 620 -35.56 8.28 8.30
N GLN A 621 -34.50 8.75 8.95
CA GLN A 621 -34.63 9.53 10.18
C GLN A 621 -34.52 11.02 9.86
N GLU A 622 -35.55 11.77 10.26
CA GLU A 622 -35.58 13.23 10.17
C GLU A 622 -35.43 13.82 11.58
N ILE A 623 -34.38 14.61 11.76
CA ILE A 623 -34.02 15.18 13.06
C ILE A 623 -33.72 16.67 12.92
N PRO A 624 -34.44 17.56 13.63
CA PRO A 624 -34.13 18.98 13.67
C PRO A 624 -32.75 19.28 14.26
N VAL A 625 -32.13 20.38 13.84
CA VAL A 625 -30.90 20.90 14.44
C VAL A 625 -31.24 21.73 15.68
N SER A 626 -30.59 21.44 16.81
CA SER A 626 -30.77 22.18 18.07
C SER A 626 -29.76 23.30 18.23
N ARG A 627 -28.49 23.05 17.89
CA ARG A 627 -27.38 24.01 18.02
C ARG A 627 -26.42 23.90 16.86
N LEU A 628 -25.70 25.00 16.60
CA LEU A 628 -24.75 25.14 15.51
C LEU A 628 -23.46 25.76 16.06
N PHE A 629 -22.32 25.19 15.65
CA PHE A 629 -21.00 25.66 16.03
C PHE A 629 -20.15 25.82 14.76
N ARG A 630 -19.77 27.06 14.44
CA ARG A 630 -18.84 27.33 13.34
C ARG A 630 -17.41 26.99 13.76
N GLY A 631 -16.62 26.53 12.81
CA GLY A 631 -15.22 26.15 13.00
C GLY A 631 -14.33 27.33 13.41
N PRO A 632 -13.15 27.05 14.00
CA PRO A 632 -12.21 28.07 14.43
C PRO A 632 -11.56 28.78 13.24
N SER A 633 -11.08 30.02 13.45
CA SER A 633 -10.17 30.73 12.52
C SER A 633 -10.68 30.86 11.08
N GLN A 634 -11.98 31.09 10.89
CA GLN A 634 -12.64 31.18 9.57
C GLN A 634 -12.53 29.89 8.72
N ALA A 635 -12.28 28.74 9.35
CA ALA A 635 -12.31 27.46 8.67
C ALA A 635 -13.71 27.17 8.12
N ASP A 636 -13.79 26.64 6.89
CA ASP A 636 -15.06 26.29 6.25
C ASP A 636 -15.63 24.95 6.75
N ILE A 637 -15.77 24.82 8.06
CA ILE A 637 -16.27 23.63 8.74
C ILE A 637 -17.23 24.02 9.86
N ALA A 638 -18.24 23.21 10.12
CA ALA A 638 -19.21 23.45 11.16
C ALA A 638 -19.77 22.14 11.75
N LEU A 639 -20.15 22.21 13.02
CA LEU A 639 -20.85 21.16 13.75
C LEU A 639 -22.31 21.53 13.96
N LEU A 640 -23.18 20.56 13.73
CA LEU A 640 -24.61 20.63 14.03
C LEU A 640 -24.91 19.63 15.13
N LYS A 641 -25.47 20.12 16.24
CA LYS A 641 -26.01 19.26 17.30
C LYS A 641 -27.47 18.94 16.97
N LEU A 642 -27.82 17.67 17.00
CA LEU A 642 -29.18 17.22 16.76
C LEU A 642 -30.09 17.52 17.97
N SER A 643 -31.39 17.64 17.76
CA SER A 643 -32.36 17.83 18.86
C SER A 643 -32.62 16.55 19.67
N ARG A 644 -32.32 15.40 19.08
CA ARG A 644 -32.32 14.07 19.71
C ARG A 644 -31.26 13.18 19.05
N PRO A 645 -30.72 12.18 19.76
CA PRO A 645 -29.81 11.22 19.16
C PRO A 645 -30.45 10.48 17.98
N ALA A 646 -29.66 10.24 16.94
CA ALA A 646 -29.99 9.32 15.86
C ALA A 646 -29.99 7.88 16.38
N ILE A 647 -30.93 7.08 15.89
CA ILE A 647 -30.99 5.65 16.18
C ILE A 647 -29.98 4.97 15.25
N ILE A 648 -28.96 4.33 15.80
CA ILE A 648 -27.94 3.64 15.01
C ILE A 648 -28.51 2.32 14.50
N THR A 649 -28.48 2.14 13.18
CA THR A 649 -29.01 0.96 12.47
C THR A 649 -28.04 0.56 11.36
N LYS A 650 -28.34 -0.54 10.66
CA LYS A 650 -27.57 -0.94 9.46
C LYS A 650 -27.54 0.13 8.35
N GLU A 651 -28.46 1.11 8.38
CA GLU A 651 -28.62 2.17 7.39
C GLU A 651 -28.14 3.55 7.91
N VAL A 652 -27.87 3.65 9.22
CA VAL A 652 -27.43 4.89 9.89
C VAL A 652 -26.30 4.55 10.86
N ILE A 653 -25.06 4.83 10.45
CA ILE A 653 -23.83 4.52 11.19
C ILE A 653 -22.88 5.71 11.02
N PRO A 654 -22.25 6.23 12.08
CA PRO A 654 -21.32 7.35 11.95
C PRO A 654 -20.04 7.00 11.18
N ALA A 655 -19.41 7.99 10.54
CA ALA A 655 -18.05 7.86 10.01
C ALA A 655 -17.02 7.99 11.14
N CYS A 656 -15.86 7.35 11.00
CA CYS A 656 -14.77 7.58 11.96
C CYS A 656 -14.06 8.91 11.70
N LEU A 657 -13.62 9.58 12.77
CA LEU A 657 -12.70 10.71 12.69
C LEU A 657 -11.24 10.22 12.61
N PRO A 658 -10.36 10.95 11.90
CA PRO A 658 -8.94 10.63 11.83
C PRO A 658 -8.22 11.04 13.13
N PRO A 659 -7.00 10.52 13.39
CA PRO A 659 -6.15 11.07 14.45
C PRO A 659 -5.83 12.56 14.20
N PRO A 660 -5.62 13.37 15.26
CA PRO A 660 -5.25 14.77 15.11
C PRO A 660 -4.03 14.97 14.21
N ASN A 661 -4.12 15.92 13.28
CA ASN A 661 -3.09 16.27 12.30
C ASN A 661 -2.61 15.13 11.38
N TYR A 662 -3.34 14.01 11.30
CA TYR A 662 -3.06 12.93 10.35
C TYR A 662 -3.06 13.44 8.90
N MET A 663 -2.05 13.03 8.13
CA MET A 663 -1.91 13.38 6.72
C MET A 663 -2.14 12.14 5.85
N VAL A 664 -3.21 12.17 5.06
CA VAL A 664 -3.52 11.10 4.11
C VAL A 664 -2.39 10.98 3.09
N ALA A 665 -1.96 9.75 2.82
CA ALA A 665 -0.88 9.49 1.88
C ALA A 665 -1.27 9.85 0.44
N ALA A 666 -0.29 10.27 -0.37
CA ALA A 666 -0.53 10.59 -1.78
C ALA A 666 -1.12 9.37 -2.53
N ARG A 667 -1.99 9.62 -3.51
CA ARG A 667 -2.67 8.57 -4.29
C ARG A 667 -3.52 7.59 -3.46
N THR A 668 -3.80 7.90 -2.19
CA THR A 668 -4.81 7.15 -1.43
C THR A 668 -6.15 7.32 -2.12
N GLU A 669 -6.80 6.21 -2.47
CA GLU A 669 -8.14 6.23 -3.05
C GLU A 669 -9.15 6.56 -1.96
N CYS A 670 -9.92 7.62 -2.18
CA CYS A 670 -10.98 8.08 -1.31
C CYS A 670 -12.28 8.18 -2.12
N TYR A 671 -13.40 8.29 -1.42
CA TYR A 671 -14.72 8.39 -2.03
C TYR A 671 -15.40 9.66 -1.56
N ILE A 672 -16.00 10.34 -2.53
CA ILE A 672 -17.00 11.37 -2.27
C ILE A 672 -18.38 10.80 -2.51
N THR A 673 -19.34 11.26 -1.72
CA THR A 673 -20.74 10.86 -1.86
C THR A 673 -21.66 12.05 -1.71
N GLY A 674 -22.74 12.04 -2.48
CA GLY A 674 -23.70 13.14 -2.49
C GLY A 674 -24.75 13.01 -3.60
N TRP A 675 -25.68 13.96 -3.60
CA TRP A 675 -26.80 14.00 -4.56
C TRP A 675 -26.58 15.01 -5.69
N GLY A 676 -25.67 15.97 -5.51
CA GLY A 676 -25.13 16.93 -6.49
C GLY A 676 -26.09 17.53 -7.54
N GLU A 677 -25.54 18.25 -8.51
CA GLU A 677 -26.27 18.64 -9.73
C GLU A 677 -26.36 17.43 -10.66
N THR A 678 -27.31 16.52 -10.36
CA THR A 678 -27.54 15.30 -11.15
C THR A 678 -28.64 15.44 -12.20
N GLN A 679 -29.24 16.63 -12.34
CA GLN A 679 -30.31 16.90 -13.30
C GLN A 679 -29.82 16.63 -14.74
N GLY A 680 -30.62 15.86 -15.49
CA GLY A 680 -30.27 15.48 -16.87
C GLY A 680 -29.21 14.38 -16.99
N THR A 681 -28.77 13.75 -15.89
CA THR A 681 -27.85 12.61 -15.90
C THR A 681 -28.55 11.31 -15.45
N PHE A 682 -28.01 10.15 -15.83
CA PHE A 682 -28.51 8.86 -15.33
C PHE A 682 -28.39 8.79 -13.79
N GLY A 683 -29.47 8.37 -13.11
CA GLY A 683 -29.54 8.30 -11.65
C GLY A 683 -29.86 9.62 -10.95
N GLU A 684 -30.64 10.50 -11.60
CA GLU A 684 -31.13 11.75 -11.00
C GLU A 684 -31.84 11.50 -9.66
N GLY A 685 -31.47 12.26 -8.63
CA GLY A 685 -32.07 12.18 -7.29
C GLY A 685 -31.70 10.93 -6.49
N LEU A 686 -30.77 10.11 -6.95
CA LEU A 686 -30.21 8.98 -6.19
C LEU A 686 -28.81 9.31 -5.67
N LEU A 687 -28.45 8.77 -4.50
CA LEU A 687 -27.14 8.98 -3.92
C LEU A 687 -26.06 8.39 -4.84
N LYS A 688 -25.09 9.23 -5.20
CA LYS A 688 -23.94 8.83 -6.02
C LYS A 688 -22.66 8.72 -5.20
N GLU A 689 -21.73 7.93 -5.72
CA GLU A 689 -20.36 7.83 -5.24
C GLU A 689 -19.38 8.05 -6.39
N ALA A 690 -18.25 8.68 -6.08
CA ALA A 690 -17.11 8.79 -6.98
C ALA A 690 -15.81 8.54 -6.23
N HIS A 691 -14.93 7.74 -6.83
CA HIS A 691 -13.58 7.54 -6.32
C HIS A 691 -12.70 8.72 -6.78
N LEU A 692 -11.85 9.20 -5.88
CA LEU A 692 -10.90 10.27 -6.13
C LEU A 692 -9.57 9.95 -5.42
N PRO A 693 -8.43 9.95 -6.13
CA PRO A 693 -7.14 9.82 -5.50
C PRO A 693 -6.77 11.12 -4.77
N VAL A 694 -6.23 11.01 -3.57
CA VAL A 694 -5.66 12.14 -2.84
C VAL A 694 -4.43 12.66 -3.54
N ILE A 695 -4.37 13.97 -3.74
CA ILE A 695 -3.20 14.67 -4.29
C ILE A 695 -2.55 15.41 -3.12
N GLU A 696 -1.27 15.11 -2.85
CA GLU A 696 -0.55 15.79 -1.78
C GLU A 696 -0.41 17.29 -2.10
N ASN A 697 -0.55 18.15 -1.09
CA ASN A 697 -0.63 19.60 -1.25
C ASN A 697 0.55 20.21 -2.04
N LYS A 698 1.78 19.71 -1.90
CA LYS A 698 2.96 20.06 -2.71
C LYS A 698 2.71 19.85 -4.20
N VAL A 699 2.15 18.71 -4.58
CA VAL A 699 1.77 18.44 -5.97
C VAL A 699 0.60 19.34 -6.36
N CYS A 700 -0.42 19.45 -5.52
CA CYS A 700 -1.62 20.25 -5.79
C CYS A 700 -1.30 21.76 -5.95
N ASN A 701 -0.28 22.26 -5.25
CA ASN A 701 0.17 23.65 -5.29
C ASN A 701 1.17 23.96 -6.41
N ARG A 702 1.50 23.00 -7.28
CA ARG A 702 2.26 23.33 -8.50
C ARG A 702 1.49 24.35 -9.35
N ASN A 703 2.21 25.22 -10.06
CA ASN A 703 1.63 26.27 -10.89
C ASN A 703 0.68 25.73 -11.97
N GLU A 704 0.88 24.50 -12.41
CA GLU A 704 0.01 23.80 -13.38
C GLU A 704 -1.42 23.55 -12.84
N TYR A 705 -1.61 23.53 -11.51
CA TYR A 705 -2.86 23.16 -10.86
C TYR A 705 -3.45 24.34 -10.07
N LEU A 706 -3.16 24.45 -8.77
CA LEU A 706 -3.75 25.46 -7.88
C LEU A 706 -2.78 26.55 -7.43
N ASP A 707 -1.51 26.52 -7.88
CA ASP A 707 -0.57 27.65 -7.80
C ASP A 707 -0.44 28.24 -6.38
N GLY A 708 -0.07 27.41 -5.41
CA GLY A 708 0.17 27.82 -4.03
C GLY A 708 -1.07 28.18 -3.19
N ARG A 709 -2.28 28.06 -3.73
CA ARG A 709 -3.51 28.49 -3.04
C ARG A 709 -3.98 27.54 -1.91
N VAL A 710 -3.56 26.28 -1.94
CA VAL A 710 -4.03 25.25 -1.01
C VAL A 710 -3.25 25.31 0.29
N LYS A 711 -3.96 25.58 1.39
CA LYS A 711 -3.42 25.70 2.74
C LYS A 711 -3.17 24.32 3.38
N PRO A 712 -2.35 24.22 4.44
CA PRO A 712 -2.14 22.96 5.17
C PRO A 712 -3.42 22.37 5.79
N THR A 713 -4.37 23.23 6.15
CA THR A 713 -5.70 22.87 6.67
C THR A 713 -6.68 22.39 5.59
N GLU A 714 -6.23 22.29 4.35
CA GLU A 714 -6.99 21.82 3.20
C GLU A 714 -6.32 20.57 2.61
N LEU A 715 -7.11 19.75 1.91
CA LEU A 715 -6.61 18.63 1.12
C LEU A 715 -7.19 18.66 -0.30
N CYS A 716 -6.41 18.13 -1.24
CA CYS A 716 -6.86 17.95 -2.62
C CYS A 716 -7.19 16.48 -2.88
N ALA A 717 -8.27 16.24 -3.62
CA ALA A 717 -8.58 14.93 -4.16
C ALA A 717 -9.18 15.07 -5.56
N GLY A 718 -8.77 14.19 -6.47
CA GLY A 718 -9.34 14.14 -7.81
C GLY A 718 -8.36 13.68 -8.87
N HIS A 719 -8.88 13.49 -10.08
CA HIS A 719 -8.07 13.08 -11.23
C HIS A 719 -7.51 14.31 -11.93
N LEU A 720 -6.18 14.38 -12.08
CA LEU A 720 -5.53 15.52 -12.74
C LEU A 720 -5.93 15.67 -14.21
N ILE A 721 -6.39 14.58 -14.85
CA ILE A 721 -6.86 14.58 -16.24
C ILE A 721 -8.30 15.14 -16.36
N GLY A 722 -8.97 15.42 -15.23
CA GLY A 722 -10.38 15.83 -15.18
C GLY A 722 -11.35 14.66 -15.35
N GLY A 723 -12.64 14.96 -15.43
CA GLY A 723 -13.73 14.00 -15.66
C GLY A 723 -14.60 13.69 -14.44
N THR A 724 -14.03 13.64 -13.23
CA THR A 724 -14.80 13.35 -12.00
C THR A 724 -14.36 14.26 -10.87
N ASP A 725 -15.30 14.94 -10.22
CA ASP A 725 -15.09 15.89 -9.12
C ASP A 725 -16.41 16.17 -8.37
N SER A 726 -16.31 16.75 -7.18
CA SER A 726 -17.47 17.22 -6.40
C SER A 726 -18.10 18.45 -7.02
N CYS A 727 -19.43 18.53 -7.03
CA CYS A 727 -20.17 19.64 -7.63
C CYS A 727 -21.08 20.40 -6.65
N GLN A 728 -21.73 21.47 -7.16
CA GLN A 728 -22.81 22.14 -6.45
C GLN A 728 -23.84 21.10 -5.97
N GLY A 729 -24.29 21.22 -4.72
CA GLY A 729 -25.16 20.25 -4.04
C GLY A 729 -24.41 19.25 -3.13
N ASP A 730 -23.12 18.98 -3.39
CA ASP A 730 -22.30 18.10 -2.55
C ASP A 730 -21.54 18.85 -1.44
N SER A 731 -21.67 20.18 -1.39
CA SER A 731 -21.10 21.06 -0.37
C SER A 731 -21.38 20.53 1.05
N GLY A 732 -20.35 20.47 1.89
CA GLY A 732 -20.43 19.90 3.24
C GLY A 732 -20.48 18.38 3.30
N GLY A 733 -20.54 17.68 2.15
CA GLY A 733 -20.51 16.22 2.06
C GLY A 733 -19.17 15.59 2.46
N PRO A 734 -19.14 14.27 2.69
CA PRO A 734 -17.96 13.54 3.11
C PRO A 734 -16.96 13.30 1.96
N LEU A 735 -15.68 13.41 2.29
CA LEU A 735 -14.59 12.71 1.59
C LEU A 735 -14.02 11.66 2.55
N VAL A 736 -14.33 10.39 2.29
CA VAL A 736 -13.93 9.26 3.14
C VAL A 736 -12.87 8.40 2.48
N CYS A 737 -11.86 7.99 3.23
CA CYS A 737 -10.78 7.14 2.74
C CYS A 737 -10.80 5.80 3.48
N PHE A 738 -10.66 4.70 2.74
CA PHE A 738 -10.60 3.38 3.35
C PHE A 738 -9.22 3.14 3.98
N GLU A 739 -9.20 2.83 5.27
CA GLU A 739 -7.98 2.46 5.98
C GLU A 739 -8.21 1.20 6.79
N LYS A 740 -7.45 0.15 6.41
CA LYS A 740 -7.45 -1.20 7.00
C LYS A 740 -8.78 -1.97 6.89
N ASP A 741 -9.80 -1.55 7.63
CA ASP A 741 -11.08 -2.23 7.80
C ASP A 741 -12.28 -1.26 7.88
N LYS A 742 -12.06 0.04 7.72
CA LYS A 742 -13.11 1.07 7.86
C LYS A 742 -12.84 2.31 7.04
N TYR A 743 -13.88 3.10 6.81
CA TYR A 743 -13.80 4.42 6.21
C TYR A 743 -13.62 5.50 7.27
N ILE A 744 -12.64 6.38 7.04
CA ILE A 744 -12.33 7.52 7.89
C ILE A 744 -12.66 8.80 7.13
N LEU A 745 -13.36 9.74 7.78
CA LEU A 745 -13.69 11.04 7.22
C LEU A 745 -12.44 11.93 7.19
N GLN A 746 -11.80 12.02 6.03
CA GLN A 746 -10.56 12.79 5.88
C GLN A 746 -10.82 14.22 5.40
N GLY A 747 -11.93 14.44 4.68
CA GLY A 747 -12.28 15.74 4.14
C GLY A 747 -13.76 16.10 4.23
N VAL A 748 -14.05 17.39 4.22
CA VAL A 748 -15.39 17.97 4.03
C VAL A 748 -15.39 18.77 2.73
N THR A 749 -16.34 18.52 1.84
CA THR A 749 -16.45 19.22 0.55
C THR A 749 -16.65 20.71 0.77
N SER A 750 -15.75 21.54 0.21
CA SER A 750 -15.70 22.98 0.49
C SER A 750 -15.76 23.82 -0.79
N TRP A 751 -14.72 23.83 -1.61
CA TRP A 751 -14.63 24.69 -2.78
C TRP A 751 -13.85 24.06 -3.95
N GLY A 752 -14.01 24.63 -5.14
CA GLY A 752 -13.25 24.25 -6.33
C GLY A 752 -13.34 25.33 -7.43
N LEU A 753 -12.36 25.37 -8.33
CA LEU A 753 -12.33 26.33 -9.47
C LEU A 753 -13.24 25.90 -10.66
N GLY A 754 -14.24 25.07 -10.37
CA GLY A 754 -15.17 24.44 -11.31
C GLY A 754 -15.07 22.92 -11.31
N CYS A 755 -16.21 22.22 -11.33
CA CYS A 755 -16.24 20.77 -11.23
C CYS A 755 -15.53 20.07 -12.40
N ALA A 756 -14.80 19.01 -12.08
CA ALA A 756 -14.38 17.95 -13.01
C ALA A 756 -13.51 18.45 -14.15
N ARG A 757 -12.90 19.62 -13.97
CA ARG A 757 -12.04 20.25 -14.97
C ARG A 757 -10.66 19.59 -14.95
N PRO A 758 -10.07 19.35 -16.14
CA PRO A 758 -8.67 18.96 -16.23
C PRO A 758 -7.78 19.93 -15.44
N ASN A 759 -6.80 19.39 -14.72
CA ASN A 759 -5.82 20.10 -13.89
C ASN A 759 -6.41 20.94 -12.74
N LYS A 760 -7.67 20.74 -12.37
CA LYS A 760 -8.32 21.45 -11.25
C LYS A 760 -8.95 20.42 -10.30
N PRO A 761 -8.17 19.83 -9.40
CA PRO A 761 -8.73 18.90 -8.41
C PRO A 761 -9.64 19.64 -7.42
N GLY A 762 -10.60 18.93 -6.84
CA GLY A 762 -11.45 19.45 -5.77
C GLY A 762 -10.66 19.72 -4.49
N VAL A 763 -11.04 20.78 -3.77
CA VAL A 763 -10.43 21.17 -2.50
C VAL A 763 -11.42 20.96 -1.36
N TYR A 764 -10.93 20.26 -0.34
CA TYR A 764 -11.71 19.84 0.81
C TYR A 764 -11.08 20.42 2.07
N VAL A 765 -11.90 20.73 3.08
CA VAL A 765 -11.36 21.02 4.42
C VAL A 765 -10.75 19.74 4.97
N ARG A 766 -9.48 19.80 5.39
CA ARG A 766 -8.83 18.66 6.04
C ARG A 766 -9.38 18.52 7.44
N VAL A 767 -9.99 17.38 7.77
CA VAL A 767 -10.65 17.19 9.07
C VAL A 767 -9.65 17.06 10.21
N SER A 768 -8.51 16.41 9.98
CA SER A 768 -7.56 16.04 11.05
C SER A 768 -7.03 17.19 11.91
N PRO A 769 -6.76 18.42 11.42
CA PRO A 769 -6.35 19.55 12.27
C PRO A 769 -7.49 20.08 13.15
N TYR A 770 -8.74 19.79 12.80
CA TYR A 770 -9.93 20.25 13.53
C TYR A 770 -10.48 19.22 14.52
N VAL A 771 -9.97 17.98 14.52
CA VAL A 771 -10.40 16.93 15.46
C VAL A 771 -10.35 17.38 16.93
N PRO A 772 -9.28 18.05 17.42
CA PRO A 772 -9.28 18.58 18.79
C PRO A 772 -10.43 19.57 19.08
N TRP A 773 -10.77 20.43 18.11
CA TRP A 773 -11.91 21.35 18.24
C TRP A 773 -13.25 20.60 18.21
N ILE A 774 -13.38 19.58 17.36
CA ILE A 774 -14.58 18.75 17.27
C ILE A 774 -14.83 18.05 18.61
N GLU A 775 -13.84 17.33 19.12
CA GLU A 775 -13.91 16.57 20.37
C GLU A 775 -14.21 17.49 21.55
N GLU A 776 -13.54 18.64 21.65
CA GLU A 776 -13.77 19.59 22.74
C GLU A 776 -15.17 20.21 22.67
N THR A 777 -15.66 20.52 21.47
CA THR A 777 -17.02 21.03 21.27
C THR A 777 -18.07 20.00 21.67
N MET A 778 -17.89 18.74 21.26
CA MET A 778 -18.77 17.62 21.61
C MET A 778 -18.77 17.32 23.10
N ARG A 779 -17.62 17.46 23.77
CA ARG A 779 -17.48 17.20 25.22
C ARG A 779 -18.11 18.30 26.08
N ARG A 780 -18.06 19.56 25.63
CA ARG A 780 -18.56 20.72 26.40
C ARG A 780 -20.07 20.99 26.25
N ASN A 781 -20.72 20.40 25.26
CA ASN A 781 -22.08 20.79 24.86
C ASN A 781 -23.01 19.60 24.74
#